data_AF-A0A380X4C1-F1
#
_entry.id   AF-A0A380X4C1-F1
#
_cell.length_a   1.000
_cell.length_b   1.000
_cell.length_c   1.000
_cell.angle_alpha   90.00
_cell.angle_beta   90.00
_cell.angle_gamma   90.00
#
_symmetry.space_group_name_H-M   'P 1'
#
loop_
_entity.id
_entity.type
_entity.pdbx_description
1 polymer ?
#
loop_
_entity_poly.entity_id
_entity_poly.type
_entity_poly.pdbx_seq_one_letter_code
_entity_poly.pdbx_strand_id
1 'polypeptide(L)'
;MTNKRYGLGQRLGEFNVDKWTLYQVAQYCDQLVPDGFGGKEPRFTCNAWLVEQRKAYDVINDICSIFRAMPVWNGREFTVVMDRPADPVWTYTNANVVNGEFSYQYSALKARHNEIHVEYIDASDSYEKKVEVVSDDALIRRYGLNIKKVTAFGCTSRGQAHRTGKWILETERLETKTVTFSVGAEGLMHIPGDVIRVADSDYAATNIGGRVLAIDGRKAILDREIEINGKSYLTYINAEDIRILGVAEGNQAVLETMPEDLVPYTVWSLTTQQINVQLFKCLTISEEEKGKYTIVALQHEPQKEAIVDNGAVFEPRETTLATSGLRKVDNLQVQANGDGIELSFDAIVQNSAMVTYQIKLYRDGNFYKLYDNLTSPKITFVDLPDGEYIAEVRAQNAQGQLSDPVTKTFTVRLAVSELVTVPKMFAIELNWRNPIFSNPKTAIEIWVSSDNQFANARKLVSLAYPTNSYTYSGLSLNDRFWFWVRMVDGDNAGRFTDAVEGQPSQDATALTDYLHGQITKSELGQSLIDSLQADIDTAVDAETQARLAALKAEVTNRTKAIQSESTKLTAKIQAEANARGTAISQLQNIDAQQAQKMTALTAKAEQALSGLEAERIARASGDEAEARERRNLTSRVASAESGLSNLQRTVSTQAQSLSEVSQNLNARFDSLQIGGRNYILSSKSSITSGNVDNGRRYFELSKALPVDVSTLTISVYVNVVGNRNTTYANNNRAGVGVKIEFIDDSVSWFEVWTSKSDIKGRISRTATYNKRIKNIGSVFMLNFLDAQTSIVSDPKVELGTVATDWTPAPEDLEGAVEAVSAKVDSTRETLTRANQALGQRIDTVNASVNDAKAQISTVSRAVATTDGKLSATHTIKTQTIAGGRKAIAGIVLGASGDNRTAESSVIVMADKFGVVKNANDGNVVPMLSVVNNRVAVNGDLIADGTILGKHIRANQTLTSPNINGGRLNIGNGNFIVDSNGNVTAKKGTFSGNLNGATGTFKGDISAASGTFRGKIYAENIIDDTAQAFTLQHGKPLTIPAFGKKRVILIPACFCELRVGMASGSSAATIQASATVTIRSSAGGSVSGSGSAKGSGESGSVFVSGFFVVNANTTTIINYTSYVSGSGSISCPDIPIIAIC
;
A
#
# COMPACT_ATOMS: atom_id res chain seq x y z
N MET A 1 16.60 0.21 -4.44
CA MET A 1 15.31 -0.28 -4.99
C MET A 1 15.44 -0.87 -6.39
N THR A 2 15.84 -0.10 -7.41
CA THR A 2 15.87 -0.52 -8.84
C THR A 2 17.03 -1.44 -9.24
N ASN A 3 18.08 -1.55 -8.41
CA ASN A 3 19.23 -2.40 -8.68
C ASN A 3 18.82 -3.89 -8.71
N LYS A 4 19.12 -4.60 -9.80
CA LYS A 4 18.77 -6.02 -9.97
C LYS A 4 19.63 -6.99 -9.16
N ARG A 5 20.81 -6.58 -8.69
CA ARG A 5 21.78 -7.43 -7.99
C ARG A 5 21.73 -7.27 -6.48
N TYR A 6 21.55 -6.04 -6.00
CA TYR A 6 21.55 -5.70 -4.58
C TYR A 6 20.27 -5.00 -4.11
N GLY A 7 19.22 -5.00 -4.94
CA GLY A 7 17.94 -4.38 -4.64
C GLY A 7 16.77 -5.24 -5.12
N LEU A 8 15.56 -4.67 -5.13
CA LEU A 8 14.34 -5.35 -5.53
C LEU A 8 14.14 -5.39 -7.06
N GLY A 9 15.16 -5.00 -7.87
CA GLY A 9 15.02 -4.84 -9.32
C GLY A 9 14.61 -6.10 -10.08
N GLN A 10 14.90 -7.30 -9.57
CA GLN A 10 14.38 -8.55 -10.15
C GLN A 10 12.91 -8.83 -9.79
N ARG A 11 12.42 -8.29 -8.67
CA ARG A 11 11.05 -8.47 -8.18
C ARG A 11 10.09 -7.36 -8.59
N LEU A 12 10.63 -6.21 -9.01
CA LEU A 12 9.85 -5.08 -9.52
C LEU A 12 9.30 -5.34 -10.94
N GLY A 13 9.81 -6.30 -11.73
CA GLY A 13 9.25 -6.59 -13.06
C GLY A 13 9.27 -5.38 -14.01
N GLU A 14 8.15 -5.08 -14.65
CA GLU A 14 7.93 -3.85 -15.47
C GLU A 14 7.51 -2.62 -14.63
N PHE A 15 7.35 -2.76 -13.31
CA PHE A 15 6.95 -1.66 -12.44
C PHE A 15 8.12 -0.68 -12.24
N ASN A 16 7.95 0.56 -12.71
CA ASN A 16 8.88 1.65 -12.44
C ASN A 16 8.70 2.17 -11.01
N VAL A 17 9.78 2.70 -10.44
CA VAL A 17 9.84 3.34 -9.13
C VAL A 17 10.39 4.74 -9.31
N ASP A 18 9.70 5.73 -8.76
CA ASP A 18 10.12 7.13 -8.73
C ASP A 18 11.35 7.30 -7.82
N LYS A 19 12.52 7.15 -8.42
CA LYS A 19 13.81 7.27 -7.73
C LYS A 19 14.09 8.69 -7.27
N TRP A 20 13.50 9.71 -7.89
CA TRP A 20 13.79 11.12 -7.59
C TRP A 20 13.06 11.54 -6.32
N THR A 21 11.79 11.18 -6.19
CA THR A 21 11.04 11.38 -4.95
C THR A 21 11.65 10.59 -3.79
N LEU A 22 12.05 9.34 -4.02
CA LEU A 22 12.77 8.56 -2.99
C LEU A 22 14.11 9.17 -2.58
N TYR A 23 14.82 9.83 -3.51
CA TYR A 23 16.06 10.54 -3.19
C TYR A 23 15.80 11.77 -2.31
N GLN A 24 14.78 12.57 -2.62
CA GLN A 24 14.38 13.71 -1.77
C GLN A 24 13.96 13.25 -0.37
N VAL A 25 13.21 12.15 -0.28
CA VAL A 25 12.84 11.55 1.01
C VAL A 25 14.09 11.12 1.79
N ALA A 26 15.05 10.46 1.13
CA ALA A 26 16.30 10.07 1.78
C ALA A 26 17.07 11.29 2.34
N GLN A 27 17.20 12.36 1.55
CA GLN A 27 17.82 13.61 2.02
C GLN A 27 17.10 14.18 3.24
N TYR A 28 15.77 14.16 3.24
CA TYR A 28 14.98 14.64 4.37
C TYR A 28 15.09 13.74 5.62
N CYS A 29 15.24 12.42 5.45
CA CYS A 29 15.53 11.49 6.54
C CYS A 29 16.94 11.69 7.14
N ASP A 30 17.93 12.03 6.30
CA ASP A 30 19.32 12.23 6.71
C ASP A 30 19.57 13.59 7.41
N GLN A 31 18.60 14.50 7.42
CA GLN A 31 18.72 15.77 8.12
C GLN A 31 18.93 15.56 9.63
N LEU A 32 19.95 16.21 10.17
CA LEU A 32 20.30 16.11 11.59
C LEU A 32 19.37 16.98 12.45
N VAL A 33 18.62 16.32 13.33
CA VAL A 33 17.70 16.94 14.30
C VAL A 33 18.15 16.65 15.73
N PRO A 34 17.74 17.43 16.73
CA PRO A 34 18.04 17.14 18.14
C PRO A 34 17.64 15.72 18.55
N ASP A 35 18.55 15.01 19.22
CA ASP A 35 18.30 13.66 19.75
C ASP A 35 17.58 13.66 21.11
N GLY A 36 17.41 14.85 21.70
CA GLY A 36 16.84 15.08 23.02
C GLY A 36 17.81 14.94 24.19
N PHE A 37 19.06 14.51 23.96
CA PHE A 37 20.12 14.41 24.98
C PHE A 37 21.20 15.50 24.84
N GLY A 38 20.98 16.49 23.95
CA GLY A 38 21.92 17.57 23.64
C GLY A 38 22.80 17.31 22.41
N GLY A 39 22.66 16.16 21.77
CA GLY A 39 23.29 15.81 20.49
C GLY A 39 22.36 15.98 19.30
N LYS A 40 22.76 15.41 18.16
CA LYS A 40 21.93 15.34 16.94
C LYS A 40 21.94 13.93 16.36
N GLU A 41 20.82 13.54 15.77
CA GLU A 41 20.64 12.28 15.05
C GLU A 41 19.94 12.52 13.70
N PRO A 42 20.07 11.62 12.70
CA PRO A 42 19.23 11.68 11.51
C PRO A 42 17.75 11.66 11.89
N ARG A 43 16.93 12.45 11.19
CA ARG A 43 15.49 12.59 11.49
C ARG A 43 14.77 11.25 11.55
N PHE A 44 15.07 10.37 10.59
CA PHE A 44 14.55 9.00 10.55
C PHE A 44 15.66 7.99 10.29
N THR A 45 15.75 6.99 11.16
CA THR A 45 16.55 5.78 10.94
C THR A 45 15.65 4.54 10.90
N CYS A 46 16.07 3.53 10.13
CA CYS A 46 15.36 2.25 10.01
C CYS A 46 16.32 1.10 10.33
N ASN A 47 16.14 0.50 11.51
CA ASN A 47 16.87 -0.66 11.97
C ASN A 47 15.88 -1.82 12.16
N ALA A 48 15.55 -2.51 11.07
CA ALA A 48 14.59 -3.60 11.07
C ALA A 48 15.24 -4.94 10.67
N TRP A 49 14.91 -6.00 11.40
CA TRP A 49 15.25 -7.38 11.03
C TRP A 49 14.00 -8.08 10.48
N LEU A 50 14.02 -8.42 9.18
CA LEU A 50 12.93 -9.14 8.51
C LEU A 50 13.21 -10.65 8.47
N VAL A 51 12.62 -11.41 9.40
CA VAL A 51 12.79 -12.88 9.50
C VAL A 51 11.72 -13.69 8.76
N GLU A 52 10.52 -13.13 8.59
CA GLU A 52 9.36 -13.83 8.06
C GLU A 52 8.93 -13.32 6.69
N GLN A 53 8.43 -14.21 5.85
CA GLN A 53 7.89 -13.83 4.55
C GLN A 53 6.53 -13.14 4.72
N ARG A 54 6.45 -11.86 4.35
CA ARG A 54 5.24 -11.05 4.34
C ARG A 54 4.90 -10.54 2.95
N LYS A 55 3.67 -10.06 2.75
CA LYS A 55 3.29 -9.41 1.49
C LYS A 55 4.16 -8.17 1.28
N ALA A 56 4.65 -7.97 0.06
CA ALA A 56 5.54 -6.86 -0.27
C ALA A 56 4.90 -5.50 0.05
N TYR A 57 3.61 -5.34 -0.22
CA TYR A 57 2.87 -4.12 0.09
C TYR A 57 2.90 -3.79 1.59
N ASP A 58 2.62 -4.77 2.46
CA ASP A 58 2.62 -4.56 3.91
C ASP A 58 4.02 -4.16 4.42
N VAL A 59 5.08 -4.78 3.89
CA VAL A 59 6.47 -4.43 4.25
C VAL A 59 6.85 -3.04 3.76
N ILE A 60 6.43 -2.67 2.55
CA ILE A 60 6.65 -1.32 1.99
C ILE A 60 5.90 -0.29 2.83
N ASN A 61 4.66 -0.58 3.22
CA ASN A 61 3.85 0.30 4.06
C ASN A 61 4.47 0.50 5.45
N ASP A 62 4.95 -0.59 6.09
CA ASP A 62 5.67 -0.52 7.36
C ASP A 62 6.95 0.34 7.24
N ILE A 63 7.73 0.17 6.16
CA ILE A 63 8.92 0.99 5.92
C ILE A 63 8.54 2.46 5.69
N CYS A 64 7.50 2.74 4.90
CA CYS A 64 7.05 4.11 4.65
C CYS A 64 6.51 4.78 5.93
N SER A 65 5.92 4.00 6.84
CA SER A 65 5.43 4.51 8.13
C SER A 65 6.53 5.13 9.00
N ILE A 66 7.77 4.65 8.89
CA ILE A 66 8.93 5.15 9.65
C ILE A 66 9.15 6.64 9.39
N PHE A 67 9.09 7.02 8.11
CA PHE A 67 9.32 8.39 7.66
C PHE A 67 8.00 9.10 7.31
N ARG A 68 6.87 8.63 7.86
CA ARG A 68 5.54 9.25 7.71
C ARG A 68 5.13 9.44 6.24
N ALA A 69 5.43 8.46 5.39
CA ALA A 69 5.00 8.47 4.00
C ALA A 69 3.93 7.41 3.72
N MET A 70 3.21 7.64 2.63
CA MET A 70 2.29 6.67 2.06
C MET A 70 2.82 6.19 0.71
N PRO A 71 2.87 4.87 0.46
CA PRO A 71 3.14 4.35 -0.88
C PRO A 71 1.95 4.63 -1.81
N VAL A 72 2.19 5.30 -2.94
CA VAL A 72 1.16 5.68 -3.92
C VAL A 72 1.53 5.17 -5.32
N TRP A 73 0.53 4.74 -6.08
CA TRP A 73 0.67 4.47 -7.51
C TRP A 73 0.12 5.66 -8.29
N ASN A 74 0.98 6.38 -9.03
CA ASN A 74 0.57 7.57 -9.78
C ASN A 74 0.01 7.25 -11.19
N GLY A 75 -0.32 5.98 -11.45
CA GLY A 75 -0.77 5.51 -12.77
C GLY A 75 0.36 5.06 -13.70
N ARG A 76 1.62 5.40 -13.40
CA ARG A 76 2.80 5.07 -14.24
C ARG A 76 3.92 4.37 -13.46
N GLU A 77 4.19 4.83 -12.25
CA GLU A 77 5.26 4.33 -11.39
C GLU A 77 4.85 4.36 -9.91
N PHE A 78 5.55 3.55 -9.12
CA PHE A 78 5.46 3.58 -7.67
C PHE A 78 6.18 4.82 -7.15
N THR A 79 5.48 5.65 -6.39
CA THR A 79 6.04 6.82 -5.72
C THR A 79 5.64 6.81 -4.24
N VAL A 80 6.18 7.75 -3.46
CA VAL A 80 5.84 7.90 -2.05
C VAL A 80 5.45 9.34 -1.78
N VAL A 81 4.37 9.55 -1.04
CA VAL A 81 3.96 10.89 -0.62
C VAL A 81 4.24 11.03 0.87
N MET A 82 5.11 11.98 1.21
CA MET A 82 5.63 12.15 2.57
C MET A 82 4.85 13.22 3.33
N ASP A 83 4.67 13.01 4.64
CA ASP A 83 4.16 14.02 5.55
C ASP A 83 5.25 14.94 6.07
N ARG A 84 5.46 16.03 5.32
CA ARG A 84 6.41 17.11 5.58
C ARG A 84 5.83 18.45 5.09
N PRO A 85 6.35 19.60 5.57
CA PRO A 85 6.14 20.89 4.95
C PRO A 85 6.52 20.82 3.47
N ALA A 86 5.58 21.24 2.64
CA ALA A 86 5.73 21.35 1.21
C ALA A 86 5.01 22.61 0.74
N ASP A 87 5.51 23.19 -0.34
CA ASP A 87 4.84 24.33 -0.95
C ASP A 87 3.50 23.88 -1.53
N PRO A 88 2.44 24.69 -1.38
CA PRO A 88 1.13 24.36 -1.90
C PRO A 88 1.16 24.30 -3.44
N VAL A 89 0.63 23.21 -3.99
CA VAL A 89 0.65 22.92 -5.44
C VAL A 89 -0.44 23.66 -6.18
N TRP A 90 -1.58 23.91 -5.52
CA TRP A 90 -2.73 24.57 -6.13
C TRP A 90 -3.52 25.41 -5.14
N THR A 91 -4.28 26.38 -5.66
CA THR A 91 -5.16 27.27 -4.88
C THR A 91 -6.61 27.08 -5.31
N TYR A 92 -7.49 26.82 -4.34
CA TYR A 92 -8.94 26.80 -4.53
C TYR A 92 -9.59 28.00 -3.85
N THR A 93 -10.52 28.63 -4.55
CA THR A 93 -11.28 29.82 -4.17
C THR A 93 -12.74 29.61 -4.54
N ASN A 94 -13.64 30.48 -4.05
CA ASN A 94 -15.05 30.39 -4.43
C ASN A 94 -15.28 30.57 -5.96
N ALA A 95 -14.28 31.05 -6.72
CA ALA A 95 -14.39 31.24 -8.17
C ALA A 95 -14.05 30.00 -9.01
N ASN A 96 -13.41 28.98 -8.43
CA ASN A 96 -13.04 27.74 -9.13
C ASN A 96 -13.57 26.46 -8.46
N VAL A 97 -14.33 26.62 -7.38
CA VAL A 97 -15.14 25.58 -6.76
C VAL A 97 -16.55 25.63 -7.32
N VAL A 98 -17.15 24.45 -7.56
CA VAL A 98 -18.53 24.31 -8.05
C VAL A 98 -19.47 24.98 -7.05
N ASN A 99 -20.28 25.92 -7.52
CA ASN A 99 -21.15 26.80 -6.72
C ASN A 99 -20.42 27.68 -5.68
N GLY A 100 -19.09 27.67 -5.66
CA GLY A 100 -18.29 28.38 -4.66
C GLY A 100 -18.40 27.82 -3.23
N GLU A 101 -18.92 26.61 -3.05
CA GLU A 101 -19.26 26.06 -1.74
C GLU A 101 -18.15 25.18 -1.16
N PHE A 102 -17.73 25.50 0.07
CA PHE A 102 -16.86 24.65 0.88
C PHE A 102 -17.62 24.09 2.08
N SER A 103 -17.45 22.80 2.35
CA SER A 103 -18.02 22.13 3.52
C SER A 103 -16.92 21.80 4.52
N TYR A 104 -17.05 22.29 5.75
CA TYR A 104 -16.07 22.06 6.82
C TYR A 104 -16.61 21.12 7.89
N GLN A 105 -15.79 20.15 8.28
CA GLN A 105 -16.04 19.25 9.40
C GLN A 105 -14.90 19.34 10.41
N TYR A 106 -15.23 19.30 11.70
CA TYR A 106 -14.24 19.32 12.77
C TYR A 106 -14.21 17.99 13.50
N SER A 107 -13.01 17.50 13.82
CA SER A 107 -12.87 16.31 14.65
C SER A 107 -13.42 16.59 16.05
N ALA A 108 -14.22 15.66 16.59
CA ALA A 108 -14.79 15.82 17.92
C ALA A 108 -13.68 15.83 18.98
N LEU A 109 -13.76 16.75 19.95
CA LEU A 109 -12.73 16.91 20.97
C LEU A 109 -12.50 15.65 21.81
N LYS A 110 -13.56 14.86 22.08
CA LYS A 110 -13.47 13.56 22.78
C LYS A 110 -12.83 12.45 21.94
N ALA A 111 -12.76 12.60 20.62
CA ALA A 111 -12.12 11.63 19.72
C ALA A 111 -10.63 11.90 19.53
N ARG A 112 -10.11 13.03 20.05
CA ARG A 112 -8.69 13.41 20.01
C ARG A 112 -8.00 12.85 21.26
N HIS A 113 -6.92 12.13 21.05
CA HIS A 113 -6.05 11.59 22.09
C HIS A 113 -5.13 12.70 22.59
N ASN A 114 -4.85 12.68 23.88
CA ASN A 114 -4.01 13.65 24.55
C ASN A 114 -2.78 13.01 25.21
N GLU A 115 -2.62 11.70 25.06
CA GLU A 115 -1.40 10.96 25.40
C GLU A 115 -1.13 9.88 24.35
N ILE A 116 0.11 9.80 23.86
CA ILE A 116 0.55 8.84 22.85
C ILE A 116 1.65 7.95 23.45
N HIS A 117 1.44 6.64 23.41
CA HIS A 117 2.40 5.63 23.83
C HIS A 117 3.04 5.01 22.59
N VAL A 118 4.34 5.25 22.40
CA VAL A 118 5.09 4.76 21.24
C VAL A 118 6.02 3.62 21.67
N GLU A 119 5.69 2.40 21.26
CA GLU A 119 6.56 1.24 21.43
C GLU A 119 7.72 1.30 20.41
N TYR A 120 8.97 1.21 20.88
CA TYR A 120 10.19 1.18 20.08
C TYR A 120 11.21 0.18 20.67
N ILE A 121 12.29 -0.10 19.94
CA ILE A 121 13.33 -1.06 20.35
C ILE A 121 14.58 -0.30 20.83
N ASP A 122 14.86 -0.25 22.13
CA ASP A 122 15.91 0.61 22.66
C ASP A 122 17.32 0.07 22.38
N ALA A 123 18.03 0.66 21.40
CA ALA A 123 19.41 0.28 21.08
C ALA A 123 20.39 0.56 22.24
N SER A 124 20.08 1.50 23.13
CA SER A 124 20.91 1.78 24.31
C SER A 124 20.69 0.80 25.46
N ASP A 125 19.66 -0.05 25.37
CA ASP A 125 19.27 -1.03 26.38
C ASP A 125 19.07 -2.41 25.74
N SER A 126 20.13 -2.93 25.14
CA SER A 126 20.19 -4.29 24.57
C SER A 126 19.09 -4.64 23.56
N TYR A 127 18.52 -3.64 22.86
CA TYR A 127 17.41 -3.81 21.91
C TYR A 127 16.14 -4.38 22.57
N GLU A 128 15.90 -4.04 23.84
CA GLU A 128 14.65 -4.36 24.53
C GLU A 128 13.49 -3.48 24.06
N LYS A 129 12.26 -4.01 24.13
CA LYS A 129 11.05 -3.25 23.81
C LYS A 129 10.76 -2.23 24.91
N LYS A 130 10.60 -0.96 24.54
CA LYS A 130 10.23 0.13 25.44
C LYS A 130 9.09 0.97 24.89
N VAL A 131 8.42 1.69 25.78
CA VAL A 131 7.37 2.64 25.44
C VAL A 131 7.82 4.04 25.82
N GLU A 132 7.89 4.93 24.84
CA GLU A 132 8.03 6.37 25.06
C GLU A 132 6.63 6.99 25.15
N VAL A 133 6.40 7.83 26.16
CA VAL A 133 5.10 8.47 26.42
C VAL A 133 5.20 9.95 26.12
N VAL A 134 4.26 10.45 25.32
CA VAL A 134 4.16 11.89 24.98
C VAL A 134 2.75 12.36 25.32
N SER A 135 2.63 13.29 26.28
CA SER A 135 1.36 13.80 26.79
C SER A 135 1.19 15.32 26.59
N ASP A 136 -0.08 15.76 26.53
CA ASP A 136 -0.45 17.17 26.72
C ASP A 136 -1.22 17.32 28.05
N ASP A 137 -0.48 17.69 29.10
CA ASP A 137 -1.01 17.78 30.46
C ASP A 137 -2.13 18.83 30.60
N ALA A 138 -2.17 19.85 29.74
CA ALA A 138 -3.22 20.87 29.78
C ALA A 138 -4.53 20.32 29.21
N LEU A 139 -4.47 19.57 28.10
CA LEU A 139 -5.63 18.86 27.55
C LEU A 139 -6.10 17.74 28.48
N ILE A 140 -5.18 17.01 29.12
CA ILE A 140 -5.52 15.97 30.10
C ILE A 140 -6.25 16.59 31.30
N ARG A 141 -5.74 17.69 31.87
CA ARG A 141 -6.40 18.40 32.98
C ARG A 141 -7.82 18.86 32.64
N ARG A 142 -8.06 19.23 31.38
CA ARG A 142 -9.35 19.78 30.94
C ARG A 142 -10.36 18.71 30.51
N TYR A 143 -9.90 17.62 29.89
CA TYR A 143 -10.78 16.65 29.22
C TYR A 143 -10.65 15.21 29.73
N GLY A 144 -9.73 14.95 30.67
CA GLY A 144 -9.40 13.61 31.14
C GLY A 144 -8.45 12.87 30.19
N LEU A 145 -7.90 11.73 30.63
CA LEU A 145 -6.89 10.96 29.90
C LEU A 145 -7.51 10.18 28.73
N ASN A 146 -6.94 10.33 27.52
CA ASN A 146 -7.31 9.61 26.31
C ASN A 146 -6.04 9.15 25.56
N ILE A 147 -5.77 7.84 25.59
CA ILE A 147 -4.48 7.26 25.18
C ILE A 147 -4.56 6.61 23.80
N LYS A 148 -3.56 6.87 22.95
CA LYS A 148 -3.30 6.12 21.70
C LYS A 148 -2.01 5.32 21.83
N LYS A 149 -2.05 4.03 21.46
CA LYS A 149 -0.85 3.17 21.43
C LYS A 149 -0.41 2.95 19.99
N VAL A 150 0.89 3.12 19.73
CA VAL A 150 1.50 3.03 18.39
C VAL A 150 2.80 2.26 18.50
N THR A 151 3.10 1.39 17.54
CA THR A 151 4.41 0.71 17.44
C THR A 151 5.22 1.36 16.33
N ALA A 152 6.38 1.91 16.66
CA ALA A 152 7.29 2.53 15.70
C ALA A 152 8.19 1.46 15.05
N PHE A 153 7.81 1.02 13.84
CA PHE A 153 8.55 0.00 13.10
C PHE A 153 10.00 0.42 12.84
N GLY A 154 10.97 -0.46 13.10
CA GLY A 154 12.40 -0.20 12.85
C GLY A 154 13.01 0.98 13.65
N CYS A 155 12.28 1.56 14.59
CA CYS A 155 12.73 2.68 15.41
C CYS A 155 13.56 2.16 16.58
N THR A 156 14.82 2.62 16.69
CA THR A 156 15.69 2.23 17.80
C THR A 156 16.20 3.37 18.68
N SER A 157 15.84 4.61 18.33
CA SER A 157 16.17 5.80 19.10
C SER A 157 14.96 6.28 19.89
N ARG A 158 15.18 6.62 21.16
CA ARG A 158 14.16 7.27 22.00
C ARG A 158 13.76 8.64 21.44
N GLY A 159 14.71 9.41 20.90
CA GLY A 159 14.45 10.71 20.27
C GLY A 159 13.49 10.58 19.09
N GLN A 160 13.75 9.63 18.19
CA GLN A 160 12.85 9.32 17.07
C GLN A 160 11.47 8.82 17.54
N ALA A 161 11.41 7.98 18.58
CA ALA A 161 10.14 7.52 19.16
C ALA A 161 9.32 8.68 19.75
N HIS A 162 9.98 9.60 20.47
CA HIS A 162 9.36 10.80 21.02
C HIS A 162 8.83 11.72 19.92
N ARG A 163 9.62 11.99 18.87
CA ARG A 163 9.17 12.77 17.70
C ARG A 163 7.97 12.12 17.02
N THR A 164 7.93 10.79 16.94
CA THR A 164 6.77 10.06 16.40
C THR A 164 5.52 10.29 17.25
N GLY A 165 5.62 10.18 18.57
CA GLY A 165 4.51 10.43 19.49
C GLY A 165 4.04 11.88 19.45
N LYS A 166 5.01 12.82 19.45
CA LYS A 166 4.76 14.26 19.37
C LYS A 166 4.10 14.64 18.04
N TRP A 167 4.51 14.05 16.91
CA TRP A 167 3.86 14.30 15.61
C TRP A 167 2.38 13.95 15.63
N ILE A 168 2.02 12.80 16.20
CA ILE A 168 0.63 12.35 16.29
C ILE A 168 -0.16 13.27 17.22
N LEU A 169 0.39 13.58 18.39
CA LEU A 169 -0.25 14.48 19.36
C LEU A 169 -0.49 15.88 18.78
N GLU A 170 0.53 16.47 18.15
CA GLU A 170 0.42 17.80 17.54
C GLU A 170 -0.51 17.81 16.32
N THR A 171 -0.56 16.72 15.55
CA THR A 171 -1.53 16.56 14.45
C THR A 171 -2.97 16.57 15.00
N GLU A 172 -3.26 15.78 16.04
CA GLU A 172 -4.60 15.77 16.64
C GLU A 172 -4.95 17.09 17.34
N ARG A 173 -3.94 17.87 17.78
CA ARG A 173 -4.11 19.20 18.40
C ARG A 173 -4.33 20.32 17.39
N LEU A 174 -3.55 20.35 16.30
CA LEU A 174 -3.49 21.48 15.36
C LEU A 174 -4.32 21.25 14.09
N GLU A 175 -4.35 20.03 13.56
CA GLU A 175 -4.96 19.71 12.26
C GLU A 175 -6.36 19.11 12.44
N THR A 176 -7.29 19.97 12.87
CA THR A 176 -8.58 19.52 13.42
C THR A 176 -9.75 19.60 12.45
N LYS A 177 -9.52 20.22 11.30
CA LYS A 177 -10.54 20.60 10.33
C LYS A 177 -10.34 19.83 9.03
N THR A 178 -11.40 19.23 8.52
CA THR A 178 -11.47 18.66 7.17
C THR A 178 -12.33 19.57 6.31
N VAL A 179 -11.90 19.84 5.09
CA VAL A 179 -12.68 20.56 4.07
C VAL A 179 -13.07 19.60 2.95
N THR A 180 -14.28 19.74 2.43
CA THR A 180 -14.79 18.99 1.29
C THR A 180 -15.47 19.93 0.31
N PHE A 181 -15.11 19.84 -0.96
CA PHE A 181 -15.64 20.69 -2.03
C PHE A 181 -15.53 19.97 -3.38
N SER A 182 -16.31 20.41 -4.38
CA SER A 182 -16.25 19.86 -5.73
C SER A 182 -15.68 20.87 -6.73
N VAL A 183 -14.91 20.38 -7.70
CA VAL A 183 -14.24 21.17 -8.74
C VAL A 183 -14.41 20.53 -10.12
N GLY A 184 -14.15 21.30 -11.18
CA GLY A 184 -14.04 20.78 -12.54
C GLY A 184 -12.69 20.10 -12.80
N ALA A 185 -12.19 20.16 -14.03
CA ALA A 185 -10.91 19.57 -14.44
C ALA A 185 -9.68 20.02 -13.60
N GLU A 186 -9.78 21.16 -12.90
CA GLU A 186 -8.75 21.63 -11.96
C GLU A 186 -8.51 20.69 -10.76
N GLY A 187 -9.40 19.71 -10.50
CA GLY A 187 -9.16 18.63 -9.54
C GLY A 187 -8.03 17.68 -9.92
N LEU A 188 -7.52 17.76 -11.15
CA LEU A 188 -6.39 16.97 -11.65
C LEU A 188 -5.03 17.69 -11.50
N MET A 189 -5.01 18.91 -10.93
CA MET A 189 -3.78 19.71 -10.78
C MET A 189 -2.87 19.26 -9.63
N HIS A 190 -3.37 18.38 -8.76
CA HIS A 190 -2.61 17.81 -7.64
C HIS A 190 -3.05 16.36 -7.41
N ILE A 191 -2.30 15.62 -6.61
CA ILE A 191 -2.61 14.23 -6.21
C ILE A 191 -2.94 14.14 -4.72
N PRO A 192 -3.51 13.00 -4.25
CA PRO A 192 -3.61 12.73 -2.82
C PRO A 192 -2.26 12.85 -2.12
N GLY A 193 -2.25 13.63 -1.03
CA GLY A 193 -1.10 13.94 -0.19
C GLY A 193 -0.38 15.26 -0.54
N ASP A 194 -0.71 15.91 -1.65
CA ASP A 194 -0.23 17.28 -1.91
C ASP A 194 -0.88 18.31 -0.98
N VAL A 195 -0.14 19.38 -0.69
CA VAL A 195 -0.65 20.55 0.04
C VAL A 195 -1.32 21.49 -0.96
N ILE A 196 -2.51 21.98 -0.59
CA ILE A 196 -3.32 22.92 -1.37
C ILE A 196 -3.66 24.13 -0.49
N ARG A 197 -3.83 25.28 -1.13
CA ARG A 197 -4.35 26.51 -0.50
C ARG A 197 -5.85 26.58 -0.69
N VAL A 198 -6.59 26.90 0.36
CA VAL A 198 -8.03 27.17 0.29
C VAL A 198 -8.29 28.60 0.75
N ALA A 199 -8.64 29.47 -0.20
CA ALA A 199 -9.03 30.85 0.02
C ALA A 199 -10.54 30.99 -0.11
N ASP A 200 -11.24 30.53 0.92
CA ASP A 200 -12.69 30.64 1.04
C ASP A 200 -13.09 32.01 1.63
N SER A 201 -13.63 32.86 0.76
CA SER A 201 -14.07 34.22 1.10
C SER A 201 -15.31 34.22 1.99
N ASP A 202 -16.17 33.22 1.88
CA ASP A 202 -17.38 33.11 2.71
C ASP A 202 -17.00 32.73 4.14
N TYR A 203 -16.04 31.81 4.31
CA TYR A 203 -15.50 31.45 5.62
C TYR A 203 -14.68 32.59 6.26
N ALA A 204 -13.92 33.34 5.45
CA ALA A 204 -13.14 34.49 5.92
C ALA A 204 -13.98 35.75 6.19
N ALA A 205 -15.24 35.77 5.73
CA ALA A 205 -16.13 36.94 5.75
C ALA A 205 -15.54 38.19 5.06
N THR A 206 -14.61 37.99 4.11
CA THR A 206 -14.02 39.03 3.26
C THR A 206 -13.40 38.39 2.01
N ASN A 207 -13.21 39.18 0.95
CA ASN A 207 -12.72 38.70 -0.33
C ASN A 207 -11.22 38.36 -0.26
N ILE A 208 -10.90 37.07 -0.24
CA ILE A 208 -9.50 36.59 -0.16
C ILE A 208 -9.06 35.71 -1.33
N GLY A 209 -9.91 35.51 -2.33
CA GLY A 209 -9.55 34.76 -3.53
C GLY A 209 -10.54 34.94 -4.67
N GLY A 210 -10.07 34.67 -5.89
CA GLY A 210 -10.87 34.88 -7.10
C GLY A 210 -10.08 34.57 -8.37
N ARG A 211 -10.43 35.27 -9.46
CA ARG A 211 -9.71 35.23 -10.75
C ARG A 211 -9.23 36.60 -11.19
N VAL A 212 -8.11 36.64 -11.91
CA VAL A 212 -7.58 37.87 -12.50
C VAL A 212 -8.34 38.17 -13.78
N LEU A 213 -8.82 39.41 -13.96
CA LEU A 213 -9.52 39.85 -15.16
C LEU A 213 -8.55 40.39 -16.22
N ALA A 214 -7.57 41.17 -15.80
CA ALA A 214 -6.58 41.79 -16.68
C ALA A 214 -5.32 42.18 -15.91
N ILE A 215 -4.23 42.43 -16.63
CA ILE A 215 -2.95 42.89 -16.09
C ILE A 215 -2.52 44.15 -16.85
N ASP A 216 -2.14 45.20 -16.12
CA ASP A 216 -1.59 46.44 -16.63
C ASP A 216 -0.27 46.78 -15.90
N GLY A 217 0.84 46.29 -16.43
CA GLY A 217 2.17 46.44 -15.81
C GLY A 217 2.22 45.79 -14.42
N ARG A 218 2.34 46.62 -13.37
CA ARG A 218 2.33 46.17 -11.96
C ARG A 218 0.93 46.10 -11.35
N LYS A 219 -0.13 46.39 -12.11
CA LYS A 219 -1.51 46.33 -11.63
C LYS A 219 -2.15 45.03 -12.06
N ALA A 220 -2.57 44.21 -11.10
CA ALA A 220 -3.46 43.08 -11.34
C ALA A 220 -4.91 43.52 -11.10
N ILE A 221 -5.74 43.47 -12.14
CA ILE A 221 -7.17 43.80 -12.06
C ILE A 221 -7.93 42.53 -11.69
N LEU A 222 -8.54 42.50 -10.52
CA LEU A 222 -9.19 41.31 -9.94
C LEU A 222 -10.69 41.29 -10.23
N ASP A 223 -11.30 40.11 -10.15
CA ASP A 223 -12.74 39.88 -10.36
C ASP A 223 -13.65 40.45 -9.27
N ARG A 224 -13.07 40.92 -8.16
CA ARG A 224 -13.77 41.47 -7.00
C ARG A 224 -12.88 42.46 -6.25
N GLU A 225 -13.50 43.28 -5.41
CA GLU A 225 -12.79 44.20 -4.54
C GLU A 225 -12.00 43.46 -3.45
N ILE A 226 -10.84 44.00 -3.05
CA ILE A 226 -9.98 43.44 -2.01
C ILE A 226 -9.67 44.46 -0.92
N GLU A 227 -9.56 43.99 0.32
CA GLU A 227 -9.14 44.79 1.46
C GLU A 227 -7.72 44.41 1.87
N ILE A 228 -6.81 45.40 1.96
CA ILE A 228 -5.43 45.18 2.40
C ILE A 228 -5.20 45.84 3.77
N ASN A 229 -4.40 45.17 4.61
CA ASN A 229 -3.96 45.71 5.90
C ASN A 229 -2.50 45.33 6.17
N GLY A 230 -1.70 46.31 6.58
CA GLY A 230 -0.28 46.12 6.89
C GLY A 230 0.48 45.51 5.71
N LYS A 231 1.23 44.44 5.97
CA LYS A 231 1.86 43.65 4.91
C LYS A 231 0.83 42.68 4.33
N SER A 232 0.41 42.94 3.08
CA SER A 232 -0.50 42.08 2.31
C SER A 232 0.20 41.58 1.04
N TYR A 233 -0.15 40.37 0.61
CA TYR A 233 0.50 39.65 -0.48
C TYR A 233 -0.55 39.04 -1.42
N LEU A 234 -0.31 39.16 -2.72
CA LEU A 234 -1.04 38.46 -3.77
C LEU A 234 -0.27 37.20 -4.15
N THR A 235 -0.95 36.07 -4.12
CA THR A 235 -0.39 34.76 -4.45
C THR A 235 -1.16 34.15 -5.60
N TYR A 236 -0.45 33.62 -6.59
CA TYR A 236 -1.03 32.90 -7.74
C TYR A 236 -0.15 31.71 -8.16
N ILE A 237 -0.64 30.90 -9.08
CA ILE A 237 0.04 29.68 -9.53
C ILE A 237 1.40 30.01 -10.17
N ASN A 238 2.45 29.27 -9.77
CA ASN A 238 3.83 29.38 -10.26
C ASN A 238 4.61 30.66 -9.86
N ALA A 239 4.18 31.42 -8.85
CA ALA A 239 4.92 32.58 -8.37
C ALA A 239 5.07 32.59 -6.84
N GLU A 240 6.16 33.20 -6.36
CA GLU A 240 6.31 33.57 -4.95
C GLU A 240 5.28 34.66 -4.56
N ASP A 241 4.99 34.77 -3.26
CA ASP A 241 4.02 35.74 -2.74
C ASP A 241 4.48 37.18 -3.04
N ILE A 242 3.76 37.89 -3.92
CA ILE A 242 4.13 39.25 -4.33
C ILE A 242 3.46 40.26 -3.39
N ARG A 243 4.27 41.14 -2.79
CA ARG A 243 3.76 42.18 -1.88
C ARG A 243 2.86 43.17 -2.63
N ILE A 244 1.72 43.49 -2.02
CA ILE A 244 0.81 44.53 -2.49
C ILE A 244 1.20 45.87 -1.85
N LEU A 245 1.45 46.88 -2.68
CA LEU A 245 1.78 48.25 -2.26
C LEU A 245 0.55 49.13 -2.04
N GLY A 246 -0.56 48.81 -2.70
CA GLY A 246 -1.80 49.55 -2.61
C GLY A 246 -2.91 48.90 -3.43
N VAL A 247 -4.14 49.35 -3.22
CA VAL A 247 -5.31 48.97 -4.03
C VAL A 247 -5.88 50.24 -4.65
N ALA A 248 -6.05 50.25 -5.97
CA ALA A 248 -6.74 51.32 -6.70
C ALA A 248 -8.12 50.83 -7.13
N GLU A 249 -9.11 51.74 -7.16
CA GLU A 249 -10.47 51.45 -7.64
C GLU A 249 -11.14 50.22 -7.00
N GLY A 250 -10.73 49.86 -5.77
CA GLY A 250 -11.27 48.72 -5.02
C GLY A 250 -10.77 47.34 -5.43
N ASN A 251 -10.49 47.10 -6.73
CA ASN A 251 -10.13 45.78 -7.26
C ASN A 251 -8.77 45.71 -8.01
N GLN A 252 -8.00 46.81 -8.07
CA GLN A 252 -6.71 46.82 -8.74
C GLN A 252 -5.57 46.72 -7.73
N ALA A 253 -4.99 45.54 -7.58
CA ALA A 253 -3.84 45.32 -6.71
C ALA A 253 -2.57 45.87 -7.38
N VAL A 254 -1.91 46.85 -6.75
CA VAL A 254 -0.62 47.40 -7.19
C VAL A 254 0.50 46.59 -6.57
N LEU A 255 1.21 45.82 -7.38
CA LEU A 255 2.24 44.89 -6.94
C LEU A 255 3.62 45.56 -6.83
N GLU A 256 4.44 45.07 -5.89
CA GLU A 256 5.81 45.54 -5.68
C GLU A 256 6.70 45.27 -6.90
N THR A 257 6.60 44.05 -7.44
CA THR A 257 7.29 43.60 -8.65
C THR A 257 6.31 43.37 -9.80
N MET A 258 6.79 43.44 -11.04
CA MET A 258 5.97 43.10 -12.21
C MET A 258 5.77 41.58 -12.27
N PRO A 259 4.53 41.08 -12.32
CA PRO A 259 4.29 39.65 -12.37
C PRO A 259 4.48 39.12 -13.81
N GLU A 260 5.61 38.45 -14.08
CA GLU A 260 5.95 38.01 -15.45
C GLU A 260 5.01 36.93 -16.01
N ASP A 261 4.54 36.01 -15.15
CA ASP A 261 3.73 34.85 -15.55
C ASP A 261 2.23 34.98 -15.23
N LEU A 262 1.78 36.16 -14.79
CA LEU A 262 0.37 36.38 -14.46
C LEU A 262 -0.44 36.68 -15.72
N VAL A 263 -1.36 35.79 -16.07
CA VAL A 263 -2.27 35.92 -17.21
C VAL A 263 -3.74 36.07 -16.76
N PRO A 264 -4.64 36.60 -17.61
CA PRO A 264 -6.07 36.64 -17.31
C PRO A 264 -6.63 35.24 -17.00
N TYR A 265 -7.65 35.20 -16.14
CA TYR A 265 -8.32 34.02 -15.57
C TYR A 265 -7.50 33.16 -14.61
N THR A 266 -6.25 33.53 -14.33
CA THR A 266 -5.45 32.88 -13.27
C THR A 266 -6.11 33.03 -11.91
N VAL A 267 -6.07 31.96 -11.13
CA VAL A 267 -6.59 31.93 -9.76
C VAL A 267 -5.62 32.67 -8.84
N TRP A 268 -6.15 33.58 -8.04
CA TRP A 268 -5.37 34.32 -7.05
C TRP A 268 -5.93 34.12 -5.64
N SER A 269 -5.05 34.29 -4.65
CA SER A 269 -5.41 34.38 -3.23
C SER A 269 -4.68 35.55 -2.58
N LEU A 270 -5.29 36.10 -1.54
CA LEU A 270 -4.81 37.25 -0.78
C LEU A 270 -4.46 36.80 0.64
N THR A 271 -3.25 37.14 1.05
CA THR A 271 -2.80 37.01 2.45
C THR A 271 -2.62 38.41 3.02
N THR A 272 -3.18 38.68 4.19
CA THR A 272 -3.02 39.95 4.92
C THR A 272 -2.44 39.70 6.30
N GLN A 273 -2.08 40.77 7.02
CA GLN A 273 -1.59 40.63 8.39
C GLN A 273 -2.61 40.00 9.36
N GLN A 274 -3.92 40.14 9.07
CA GLN A 274 -4.99 39.61 9.92
C GLN A 274 -5.58 38.30 9.40
N ILE A 275 -5.42 38.00 8.10
CA ILE A 275 -6.04 36.84 7.45
C ILE A 275 -4.99 36.11 6.63
N ASN A 276 -4.72 34.87 7.04
CA ASN A 276 -3.89 33.95 6.28
C ASN A 276 -4.76 32.92 5.57
N VAL A 277 -4.42 32.62 4.33
CA VAL A 277 -5.03 31.52 3.57
C VAL A 277 -4.67 30.20 4.26
N GLN A 278 -5.67 29.35 4.47
CA GLN A 278 -5.45 28.08 5.16
C GLN A 278 -4.87 27.04 4.19
N LEU A 279 -3.91 26.26 4.69
CA LEU A 279 -3.35 25.13 3.97
C LEU A 279 -4.11 23.86 4.35
N PHE A 280 -4.36 23.03 3.35
CA PHE A 280 -4.96 21.72 3.53
C PHE A 280 -4.14 20.70 2.76
N LYS A 281 -4.02 19.49 3.31
CA LYS A 281 -3.43 18.34 2.65
C LYS A 281 -4.53 17.50 2.04
N CYS A 282 -4.46 17.27 0.72
CA CYS A 282 -5.44 16.45 0.04
C CYS A 282 -5.40 15.02 0.57
N LEU A 283 -6.53 14.48 1.04
CA LEU A 283 -6.67 13.09 1.45
C LEU A 283 -7.14 12.21 0.29
N THR A 284 -8.16 12.68 -0.44
CA THR A 284 -8.78 11.92 -1.53
C THR A 284 -9.28 12.84 -2.63
N ILE A 285 -9.22 12.33 -3.86
CA ILE A 285 -9.83 12.92 -5.06
C ILE A 285 -10.74 11.84 -5.64
N SER A 286 -12.06 12.05 -5.65
CA SER A 286 -13.03 11.14 -6.26
C SER A 286 -13.69 11.79 -7.47
N GLU A 287 -13.77 11.08 -8.59
CA GLU A 287 -14.59 11.49 -9.73
C GLU A 287 -16.03 11.02 -9.48
N GLU A 288 -16.96 11.97 -9.30
CA GLU A 288 -18.38 11.65 -9.06
C GLU A 288 -19.13 11.49 -10.39
N GLU A 289 -18.89 12.43 -11.30
CA GLU A 289 -19.43 12.48 -12.65
C GLU A 289 -18.31 12.91 -13.60
N LYS A 290 -18.43 12.59 -14.89
CA LYS A 290 -17.37 12.82 -15.87
C LYS A 290 -16.91 14.28 -15.86
N GLY A 291 -15.66 14.51 -15.43
CA GLY A 291 -15.04 15.84 -15.36
C GLY A 291 -15.39 16.69 -14.12
N LYS A 292 -16.03 16.11 -13.11
CA LYS A 292 -16.28 16.72 -11.80
C LYS A 292 -15.65 15.89 -10.69
N TYR A 293 -14.77 16.51 -9.91
CA TYR A 293 -13.99 15.86 -8.86
C TYR A 293 -14.34 16.42 -7.49
N THR A 294 -14.53 15.55 -6.51
CA THR A 294 -14.69 15.92 -5.10
C THR A 294 -13.35 15.79 -4.40
N ILE A 295 -12.91 16.87 -3.77
CA ILE A 295 -11.68 16.95 -3.00
C ILE A 295 -12.05 16.89 -1.53
N VAL A 296 -11.41 15.98 -0.80
CA VAL A 296 -11.45 15.94 0.67
C VAL A 296 -10.04 16.19 1.16
N ALA A 297 -9.86 17.21 2.00
CA ALA A 297 -8.54 17.62 2.48
C ALA A 297 -8.55 17.92 3.98
N LEU A 298 -7.48 17.54 4.68
CA LEU A 298 -7.28 17.80 6.12
C LEU A 298 -6.45 19.07 6.29
N GLN A 299 -6.74 19.89 7.30
CA GLN A 299 -5.93 21.07 7.62
C GLN A 299 -4.46 20.70 7.75
N HIS A 300 -3.57 21.54 7.23
CA HIS A 300 -2.13 21.35 7.28
C HIS A 300 -1.45 22.53 7.96
N GLU A 301 -0.61 22.26 8.96
CA GLU A 301 0.11 23.29 9.73
C GLU A 301 1.64 23.10 9.59
N PRO A 302 2.33 23.86 8.70
CA PRO A 302 3.75 23.65 8.42
C PRO A 302 4.67 23.77 9.64
N GLN A 303 4.31 24.66 10.58
CA GLN A 303 5.04 24.88 11.84
C GLN A 303 5.11 23.64 12.75
N LYS A 304 4.23 22.65 12.53
CA LYS A 304 4.18 21.39 13.28
C LYS A 304 5.51 20.64 13.25
N GLU A 305 6.23 20.67 12.13
CA GLU A 305 7.55 20.02 12.01
C GLU A 305 8.57 20.61 12.97
N ALA A 306 8.69 21.93 13.01
CA ALA A 306 9.65 22.58 13.91
C ALA A 306 9.33 22.32 15.39
N ILE A 307 8.04 22.25 15.76
CA ILE A 307 7.59 21.90 17.12
C ILE A 307 8.01 20.47 17.47
N VAL A 308 7.89 19.54 16.52
CA VAL A 308 8.21 18.12 16.74
C VAL A 308 9.71 17.87 16.76
N ASP A 309 10.45 18.41 15.78
CA ASP A 309 11.90 18.23 15.67
C ASP A 309 12.65 18.78 16.88
N ASN A 310 12.18 19.90 17.45
CA ASN A 310 12.78 20.51 18.65
C ASN A 310 12.08 20.09 19.96
N GLY A 311 11.06 19.23 19.88
CA GLY A 311 10.22 18.86 21.03
C GLY A 311 10.85 17.82 21.95
N ALA A 312 11.84 17.07 21.47
CA ALA A 312 12.56 16.10 22.28
C ALA A 312 13.55 16.83 23.20
N VAL A 313 13.24 16.84 24.49
CA VAL A 313 14.16 17.25 25.55
C VAL A 313 14.06 16.20 26.65
N PHE A 314 15.14 15.47 26.85
CA PHE A 314 15.26 14.50 27.91
C PHE A 314 16.26 15.03 28.92
N GLU A 315 15.91 14.93 30.19
CA GLU A 315 16.95 14.98 31.22
C GLU A 315 18.00 13.92 30.86
N PRO A 316 19.30 14.26 30.88
CA PRO A 316 20.35 13.27 30.79
C PRO A 316 20.02 12.23 31.85
N ARG A 317 19.60 11.04 31.39
CA ARG A 317 19.57 9.91 32.28
C ARG A 317 21.02 9.72 32.65
N GLU A 318 21.34 9.95 33.92
CA GLU A 318 22.36 9.16 34.59
C GLU A 318 22.09 7.73 34.10
N THR A 319 22.97 7.23 33.23
CA THR A 319 22.93 5.85 32.81
C THR A 319 23.40 5.03 34.00
N THR A 320 22.59 5.02 35.07
CA THR A 320 22.35 3.77 35.77
C THR A 320 21.72 2.85 34.75
N LEU A 321 22.59 2.25 33.94
CA LEU A 321 22.54 0.82 33.68
C LEU A 321 21.95 0.20 34.93
N ALA A 322 20.68 -0.20 34.88
CA ALA A 322 20.20 -1.25 35.75
C ALA A 322 20.79 -2.58 35.25
N THR A 323 22.10 -2.65 35.05
CA THR A 323 22.84 -3.87 35.32
C THR A 323 23.35 -3.67 36.72
N SER A 324 22.70 -4.29 37.71
CA SER A 324 23.25 -4.55 39.05
C SER A 324 24.30 -3.53 39.49
N GLY A 325 23.93 -2.51 40.30
CA GLY A 325 24.83 -1.43 40.75
C GLY A 325 26.28 -1.87 40.90
N LEU A 326 27.24 -1.01 40.50
CA LEU A 326 28.68 -1.30 40.35
C LEU A 326 29.10 -2.46 41.24
N ARG A 327 29.48 -3.60 40.65
CA ARG A 327 29.70 -4.87 41.37
C ARG A 327 30.56 -4.60 42.60
N LYS A 328 30.10 -5.03 43.78
CA LYS A 328 30.88 -4.95 45.01
C LYS A 328 32.15 -5.81 44.87
N VAL A 329 33.22 -5.46 45.57
CA VAL A 329 34.44 -6.27 45.56
C VAL A 329 34.17 -7.66 46.15
N ASP A 330 34.78 -8.69 45.58
CA ASP A 330 34.66 -10.08 46.05
C ASP A 330 35.94 -10.52 46.79
N ASN A 331 35.81 -11.55 47.64
CA ASN A 331 36.92 -12.16 48.38
C ASN A 331 37.76 -11.17 49.22
N LEU A 332 37.09 -10.27 49.96
CA LEU A 332 37.77 -9.33 50.86
C LEU A 332 38.46 -10.06 52.02
N GLN A 333 39.79 -9.99 52.03
CA GLN A 333 40.67 -10.62 53.01
C GLN A 333 41.56 -9.58 53.71
N VAL A 334 41.92 -9.89 54.95
CA VAL A 334 42.88 -9.11 55.74
C VAL A 334 43.88 -10.10 56.33
N GLN A 335 45.17 -9.83 56.12
CA GLN A 335 46.27 -10.65 56.62
C GLN A 335 47.40 -9.76 57.15
N ALA A 336 48.02 -10.14 58.26
CA ALA A 336 49.26 -9.51 58.71
C ALA A 336 50.44 -10.13 57.97
N ASN A 337 51.31 -9.30 57.37
CA ASN A 337 52.51 -9.73 56.67
C ASN A 337 53.73 -8.88 57.10
N GLY A 338 54.91 -9.19 56.55
CA GLY A 338 56.20 -8.55 56.87
C GLY A 338 56.25 -7.03 56.77
N ASP A 339 55.30 -6.45 56.04
CA ASP A 339 55.28 -5.02 55.71
C ASP A 339 54.14 -4.26 56.39
N GLY A 340 53.20 -4.94 57.07
CA GLY A 340 52.02 -4.31 57.68
C GLY A 340 50.82 -5.25 57.78
N ILE A 341 49.63 -4.65 57.84
CA ILE A 341 48.36 -5.37 57.69
C ILE A 341 47.88 -5.16 56.26
N GLU A 342 47.96 -6.20 55.44
CA GLU A 342 47.52 -6.17 54.05
C GLU A 342 46.04 -6.53 53.96
N LEU A 343 45.30 -5.67 53.26
CA LEU A 343 43.94 -5.91 52.84
C LEU A 343 43.94 -6.14 51.33
N SER A 344 43.35 -7.24 50.89
CA SER A 344 43.29 -7.65 49.48
C SER A 344 41.89 -8.15 49.11
N PHE A 345 41.56 -8.02 47.83
CA PHE A 345 40.29 -8.45 47.25
C PHE A 345 40.46 -8.73 45.75
N ASP A 346 39.43 -9.30 45.13
CA ASP A 346 39.48 -9.62 43.70
C ASP A 346 39.33 -8.34 42.84
N ALA A 347 40.17 -8.20 41.82
CA ALA A 347 40.10 -7.08 40.89
C ALA A 347 38.83 -7.14 40.04
N ILE A 348 38.14 -6.01 39.89
CA ILE A 348 36.97 -5.90 39.02
C ILE A 348 37.44 -5.55 37.61
N VAL A 349 37.24 -6.47 36.66
CA VAL A 349 37.54 -6.27 35.24
C VAL A 349 36.23 -6.14 34.45
N GLN A 350 35.87 -4.92 34.05
CA GLN A 350 34.75 -4.65 33.13
C GLN A 350 35.24 -3.81 31.94
N ASN A 351 34.97 -4.30 30.71
CA ASN A 351 35.06 -3.58 29.42
C ASN A 351 36.10 -2.44 29.32
N SER A 352 37.39 -2.76 29.50
CA SER A 352 38.54 -1.88 29.19
C SER A 352 38.62 -0.54 29.92
N ALA A 353 37.72 -0.24 30.87
CA ALA A 353 37.79 0.95 31.72
C ALA A 353 38.45 0.58 33.07
N MET A 354 39.46 1.34 33.48
CA MET A 354 40.14 1.15 34.76
C MET A 354 39.18 1.53 35.90
N VAL A 355 38.85 0.58 36.78
CA VAL A 355 38.05 0.81 38.01
C VAL A 355 39.04 1.13 39.14
N THR A 356 38.77 2.18 39.92
CA THR A 356 39.52 2.53 41.13
C THR A 356 38.78 2.06 42.39
N TYR A 357 39.44 2.08 43.54
CA TYR A 357 38.86 1.61 44.81
C TYR A 357 38.96 2.67 45.91
N GLN A 358 37.93 2.68 46.76
CA GLN A 358 37.83 3.50 47.96
C GLN A 358 37.77 2.61 49.20
N ILE A 359 38.58 2.93 50.22
CA ILE A 359 38.63 2.22 51.49
C ILE A 359 38.47 3.21 52.64
N LYS A 360 37.40 3.07 53.43
CA LYS A 360 37.21 3.78 54.70
C LYS A 360 37.58 2.87 55.86
N LEU A 361 38.47 3.33 56.71
CA LEU A 361 38.89 2.62 57.90
C LEU A 361 38.28 3.29 59.12
N TYR A 362 37.57 2.53 59.92
CA TYR A 362 37.00 2.94 61.20
C TYR A 362 37.79 2.27 62.33
N ARG A 363 38.03 2.99 63.43
CA ARG A 363 38.67 2.49 64.65
C ARG A 363 37.72 2.71 65.84
N ASP A 364 37.43 1.65 66.59
CA ASP A 364 36.56 1.66 67.77
C ASP A 364 35.20 2.37 67.50
N GLY A 365 34.65 2.15 66.30
CA GLY A 365 33.39 2.74 65.84
C GLY A 365 33.47 4.17 65.28
N ASN A 366 34.63 4.83 65.36
CA ASN A 366 34.84 6.18 64.83
C ASN A 366 35.61 6.14 63.51
N PHE A 367 35.31 7.05 62.58
CA PHE A 367 36.07 7.16 61.33
C PHE A 367 37.53 7.50 61.63
N TYR A 368 38.47 6.71 61.08
CA TYR A 368 39.90 6.88 61.29
C TYR A 368 40.59 7.46 60.06
N LYS A 369 40.44 6.85 58.88
CA LYS A 369 41.12 7.30 57.66
C LYS A 369 40.41 6.85 56.37
N LEU A 370 40.53 7.65 55.31
CA LEU A 370 40.03 7.35 53.97
C LEU A 370 41.20 7.19 52.99
N TYR A 371 41.13 6.17 52.14
CA TYR A 371 42.02 5.92 51.01
C TYR A 371 41.17 5.88 49.74
N ASP A 372 41.44 6.75 48.78
CA ASP A 372 40.59 6.93 47.59
C ASP A 372 41.41 6.79 46.31
N ASN A 373 40.74 6.52 45.18
CA ASN A 373 41.36 6.37 43.86
C ASN A 373 42.48 5.31 43.78
N LEU A 374 42.39 4.24 44.57
CA LEU A 374 43.38 3.16 44.53
C LEU A 374 43.22 2.37 43.24
N THR A 375 44.30 2.20 42.46
CA THR A 375 44.28 1.42 41.21
C THR A 375 44.62 -0.06 41.42
N SER A 376 45.12 -0.41 42.61
CA SER A 376 45.51 -1.76 42.99
C SER A 376 44.43 -2.41 43.86
N PRO A 377 44.08 -3.70 43.65
CA PRO A 377 43.11 -4.45 44.46
C PRO A 377 43.69 -4.93 45.81
N LYS A 378 44.74 -4.26 46.28
CA LYS A 378 45.41 -4.53 47.55
C LYS A 378 46.04 -3.26 48.11
N ILE A 379 46.05 -3.13 49.44
CA ILE A 379 46.72 -2.08 50.19
C ILE A 379 47.32 -2.64 51.48
N THR A 380 48.46 -2.12 51.90
CA THR A 380 49.08 -2.45 53.19
C THR A 380 48.97 -1.27 54.14
N PHE A 381 48.34 -1.48 55.30
CA PHE A 381 48.30 -0.51 56.39
C PHE A 381 49.53 -0.66 57.28
N VAL A 382 50.15 0.47 57.60
CA VAL A 382 51.30 0.57 58.50
C VAL A 382 50.95 1.49 59.67
N ASP A 383 51.63 1.29 60.80
CA ASP A 383 51.53 2.14 61.99
C ASP A 383 50.08 2.32 62.49
N LEU A 384 49.29 1.24 62.51
CA LEU A 384 47.94 1.27 63.08
C LEU A 384 48.02 1.16 64.61
N PRO A 385 47.44 2.11 65.37
CA PRO A 385 47.37 2.00 66.83
C PRO A 385 46.53 0.81 67.31
N ASP A 386 46.68 0.44 68.59
CA ASP A 386 45.86 -0.60 69.25
C ASP A 386 44.36 -0.27 69.18
N GLY A 387 43.52 -1.22 68.74
CA GLY A 387 42.07 -1.02 68.63
C GLY A 387 41.36 -2.00 67.69
N GLU A 388 40.03 -1.92 67.65
CA GLU A 388 39.19 -2.67 66.72
C GLU A 388 38.94 -1.87 65.44
N TYR A 389 39.25 -2.47 64.29
CA TYR A 389 39.17 -1.83 62.99
C TYR A 389 38.10 -2.44 62.11
N ILE A 390 37.37 -1.60 61.37
CA ILE A 390 36.47 -2.00 60.29
C ILE A 390 36.94 -1.32 59.01
N ALA A 391 37.35 -2.11 58.03
CA ALA A 391 37.64 -1.64 56.69
C ALA A 391 36.39 -1.79 55.81
N GLU A 392 35.85 -0.68 55.33
CA GLU A 392 34.77 -0.61 54.35
C GLU A 392 35.37 -0.34 52.96
N VAL A 393 35.19 -1.26 52.02
CA VAL A 393 35.74 -1.19 50.65
C VAL A 393 34.63 -1.01 49.64
N ARG A 394 34.83 -0.10 48.68
CA ARG A 394 33.94 0.17 47.55
C ARG A 394 34.75 0.31 46.26
N ALA A 395 34.21 -0.18 45.15
CA ALA A 395 34.73 0.11 43.82
C ALA A 395 34.19 1.45 43.33
N GLN A 396 34.93 2.11 42.43
CA GLN A 396 34.59 3.40 41.84
C GLN A 396 34.85 3.38 40.32
N ASN A 397 33.86 3.78 39.51
CA ASN A 397 34.03 3.89 38.06
C ASN A 397 34.54 5.29 37.65
N ALA A 398 34.83 5.48 36.35
CA ALA A 398 35.36 6.74 35.81
C ALA A 398 34.42 7.95 35.98
N GLN A 399 33.13 7.70 36.26
CA GLN A 399 32.10 8.71 36.53
C GLN A 399 31.97 9.03 38.03
N GLY A 400 32.78 8.41 38.89
CA GLY A 400 32.78 8.64 40.34
C GLY A 400 31.73 7.87 41.15
N GLN A 401 30.94 7.00 40.50
CA GLN A 401 29.92 6.18 41.16
C GLN A 401 30.56 5.08 42.01
N LEU A 402 30.09 4.90 43.26
CA LEU A 402 30.58 3.89 44.20
C LEU A 402 29.70 2.63 44.23
N SER A 403 30.31 1.46 44.44
CA SER A 403 29.60 0.19 44.71
C SER A 403 28.96 0.16 46.11
N ASP A 404 28.13 -0.85 46.36
CA ASP A 404 27.74 -1.22 47.73
C ASP A 404 28.99 -1.53 48.57
N PRO A 405 29.01 -1.15 49.87
CA PRO A 405 30.14 -1.39 50.76
C PRO A 405 30.31 -2.87 51.07
N VAL A 406 31.57 -3.33 51.09
CA VAL A 406 31.97 -4.61 51.68
C VAL A 406 32.85 -4.32 52.88
N THR A 407 32.44 -4.79 54.06
CA THR A 407 33.15 -4.52 55.31
C THR A 407 33.90 -5.75 55.81
N LYS A 408 35.10 -5.55 56.35
CA LYS A 408 35.86 -6.57 57.08
C LYS A 408 36.38 -6.00 58.40
N THR A 409 36.21 -6.75 59.48
CA THR A 409 36.72 -6.38 60.81
C THR A 409 38.06 -7.08 61.06
N PHE A 410 39.00 -6.37 61.66
CA PHE A 410 40.25 -6.92 62.20
C PHE A 410 40.67 -6.14 63.45
N THR A 411 41.57 -6.70 64.26
CA THR A 411 42.00 -6.09 65.52
C THR A 411 43.51 -5.93 65.51
N VAL A 412 43.99 -4.77 65.98
CA VAL A 412 45.42 -4.56 66.28
C VAL A 412 45.58 -4.62 67.79
N ARG A 413 46.40 -5.57 68.27
CA ARG A 413 46.68 -5.78 69.70
C ARG A 413 48.18 -5.61 69.95
N LEU A 414 48.57 -4.55 70.64
CA LEU A 414 49.96 -4.25 71.04
C LEU A 414 50.22 -4.52 72.54
N ALA A 415 49.22 -4.97 73.29
CA ALA A 415 49.35 -5.25 74.72
C ALA A 415 50.01 -6.61 74.99
N VAL A 416 51.17 -6.61 75.68
CA VAL A 416 51.85 -7.81 76.17
C VAL A 416 51.16 -8.29 77.44
N SER A 417 50.74 -9.55 77.48
CA SER A 417 49.81 -10.06 78.49
C SER A 417 50.45 -10.86 79.63
N GLU A 418 51.69 -11.31 79.47
CA GLU A 418 52.37 -12.17 80.46
C GLU A 418 53.90 -11.99 80.34
N LEU A 419 54.57 -11.60 81.44
CA LEU A 419 56.03 -11.48 81.56
C LEU A 419 56.50 -12.31 82.76
N VAL A 420 57.52 -13.13 82.58
CA VAL A 420 58.09 -14.02 83.61
C VAL A 420 59.62 -13.95 83.54
N THR A 421 60.29 -13.99 84.69
CA THR A 421 61.76 -14.05 84.76
C THR A 421 62.25 -15.42 85.24
N VAL A 422 63.31 -15.93 84.62
CA VAL A 422 63.96 -17.21 84.92
C VAL A 422 65.44 -16.95 85.25
N PRO A 423 65.94 -17.36 86.44
CA PRO A 423 67.34 -17.21 86.79
C PRO A 423 68.30 -18.02 85.89
N LYS A 424 69.40 -17.42 85.42
CA LYS A 424 70.50 -18.07 84.67
C LYS A 424 71.87 -17.70 85.24
N MET A 425 72.91 -18.48 84.98
CA MET A 425 74.24 -18.20 85.52
C MET A 425 74.76 -16.84 84.98
N PHE A 426 75.08 -15.91 85.88
CA PHE A 426 75.42 -14.50 85.58
C PHE A 426 74.41 -13.74 84.68
N ALA A 427 73.14 -14.17 84.67
CA ALA A 427 72.12 -13.57 83.82
C ALA A 427 70.67 -13.80 84.31
N ILE A 428 69.73 -12.99 83.84
CA ILE A 428 68.28 -13.20 84.04
C ILE A 428 67.65 -13.40 82.67
N GLU A 429 66.96 -14.52 82.44
CA GLU A 429 66.18 -14.75 81.23
C GLU A 429 64.75 -14.26 81.43
N LEU A 430 64.34 -13.29 80.62
CA LEU A 430 62.98 -12.78 80.55
C LEU A 430 62.24 -13.57 79.49
N ASN A 431 61.02 -14.01 79.79
CA ASN A 431 60.12 -14.67 78.85
C ASN A 431 58.78 -13.96 78.86
N TRP A 432 58.19 -13.69 77.71
CA TRP A 432 56.88 -13.09 77.61
C TRP A 432 56.01 -13.75 76.54
N ARG A 433 54.70 -13.60 76.68
CA ARG A 433 53.75 -14.03 75.67
C ARG A 433 53.53 -12.90 74.66
N ASN A 434 53.97 -13.14 73.42
CA ASN A 434 53.73 -12.20 72.35
C ASN A 434 52.22 -12.03 72.07
N PRO A 435 51.75 -10.81 71.76
CA PRO A 435 50.39 -10.58 71.29
C PRO A 435 50.12 -11.36 70.00
N ILE A 436 48.90 -11.85 69.82
CA ILE A 436 48.49 -12.57 68.61
C ILE A 436 48.03 -11.51 67.58
N PHE A 437 48.58 -11.60 66.36
CA PHE A 437 48.37 -10.69 65.21
C PHE A 437 49.19 -9.39 65.18
N SER A 438 50.53 -9.47 65.23
CA SER A 438 51.41 -8.31 64.99
C SER A 438 52.34 -8.48 63.79
N ASN A 439 52.55 -7.38 63.06
CA ASN A 439 53.47 -7.21 61.94
C ASN A 439 54.94 -7.51 62.33
N PRO A 440 55.75 -8.22 61.52
CA PRO A 440 57.19 -8.45 61.76
C PRO A 440 58.06 -7.20 61.96
N LYS A 441 57.59 -5.99 61.61
CA LYS A 441 58.28 -4.72 61.92
C LYS A 441 58.06 -4.21 63.33
N THR A 442 57.15 -4.83 64.09
CA THR A 442 56.96 -4.50 65.50
C THR A 442 58.14 -4.94 66.36
N ALA A 443 58.39 -4.23 67.45
CA ALA A 443 59.43 -4.55 68.40
C ALA A 443 58.89 -4.65 69.82
N ILE A 444 59.52 -5.48 70.63
CA ILE A 444 59.32 -5.56 72.06
C ILE A 444 60.36 -4.67 72.73
N GLU A 445 59.91 -3.66 73.46
CA GLU A 445 60.77 -2.86 74.31
C GLU A 445 60.80 -3.46 75.72
N ILE A 446 62.00 -3.69 76.22
CA ILE A 446 62.25 -4.12 77.59
C ILE A 446 62.85 -2.93 78.34
N TRP A 447 62.30 -2.67 79.52
CA TRP A 447 62.74 -1.62 80.44
C TRP A 447 63.11 -2.23 81.77
N VAL A 448 64.13 -1.68 82.42
CA VAL A 448 64.71 -2.23 83.66
C VAL A 448 65.00 -1.14 84.68
N SER A 449 64.79 -1.44 85.96
CA SER A 449 65.20 -0.62 87.10
C SER A 449 65.75 -1.49 88.24
N SER A 450 66.58 -0.92 89.11
CA SER A 450 67.04 -1.55 90.37
C SER A 450 66.03 -1.43 91.51
N ASP A 451 64.88 -0.78 91.28
CA ASP A 451 63.75 -0.68 92.20
C ASP A 451 62.41 -0.90 91.46
N ASN A 452 61.34 -1.14 92.21
CA ASN A 452 59.99 -1.31 91.63
C ASN A 452 59.29 0.04 91.36
N GLN A 453 59.97 0.99 90.71
CA GLN A 453 59.41 2.29 90.32
C GLN A 453 59.71 2.57 88.84
N PHE A 454 58.68 2.58 87.99
CA PHE A 454 58.86 2.78 86.54
C PHE A 454 59.49 4.15 86.19
N ALA A 455 59.29 5.18 87.02
CA ALA A 455 59.92 6.49 86.82
C ALA A 455 61.46 6.45 86.79
N ASN A 456 62.06 5.46 87.47
CA ASN A 456 63.51 5.22 87.49
C ASN A 456 63.96 4.20 86.44
N ALA A 457 63.03 3.59 85.70
CA ALA A 457 63.33 2.59 84.70
C ALA A 457 63.98 3.22 83.45
N ARG A 458 64.96 2.52 82.89
CA ARG A 458 65.59 2.87 81.62
C ARG A 458 65.31 1.79 80.58
N LYS A 459 65.24 2.18 79.31
CA LYS A 459 65.13 1.22 78.20
C LYS A 459 66.40 0.35 78.18
N LEU A 460 66.19 -0.96 78.25
CA LEU A 460 67.26 -1.95 78.19
C LEU A 460 67.57 -2.32 76.74
N VAL A 461 66.54 -2.72 76.00
CA VAL A 461 66.68 -3.18 74.60
C VAL A 461 65.35 -3.08 73.85
N SER A 462 65.43 -3.05 72.52
CA SER A 462 64.31 -3.22 71.59
C SER A 462 64.57 -4.47 70.75
N LEU A 463 63.66 -5.44 70.76
CA LEU A 463 63.84 -6.73 70.08
C LEU A 463 62.78 -6.90 69.01
N ALA A 464 63.15 -7.35 67.82
CA ALA A 464 62.18 -7.59 66.74
C ALA A 464 61.20 -8.70 67.13
N TYR A 465 59.91 -8.53 66.85
CA TYR A 465 58.94 -9.62 66.90
C TYR A 465 59.33 -10.73 65.91
N PRO A 466 59.11 -12.04 66.19
CA PRO A 466 58.41 -12.61 67.34
C PRO A 466 59.34 -13.00 68.48
N THR A 467 60.43 -12.26 68.73
CA THR A 467 61.26 -12.52 69.92
C THR A 467 60.37 -12.49 71.16
N ASN A 468 60.39 -13.58 71.92
CA ASN A 468 59.56 -13.79 73.09
C ASN A 468 60.39 -14.06 74.36
N SER A 469 61.72 -13.97 74.25
CA SER A 469 62.63 -14.05 75.38
C SER A 469 63.85 -13.16 75.20
N TYR A 470 64.48 -12.79 76.31
CA TYR A 470 65.72 -12.02 76.33
C TYR A 470 66.51 -12.31 77.59
N THR A 471 67.80 -12.56 77.43
CA THR A 471 68.69 -12.82 78.55
C THR A 471 69.51 -11.57 78.88
N TYR A 472 69.27 -11.01 80.06
CA TYR A 472 70.05 -9.90 80.59
C TYR A 472 71.28 -10.46 81.33
N SER A 473 72.42 -10.43 80.65
CA SER A 473 73.68 -11.08 81.06
C SER A 473 74.72 -10.11 81.62
N GLY A 474 75.81 -10.66 82.17
CA GLY A 474 76.91 -9.87 82.74
C GLY A 474 76.63 -9.38 84.16
N LEU A 475 75.69 -10.05 84.83
CA LEU A 475 75.21 -9.71 86.16
C LEU A 475 76.02 -10.42 87.24
N SER A 476 76.18 -9.77 88.38
CA SER A 476 76.71 -10.43 89.58
C SER A 476 75.63 -11.31 90.21
N LEU A 477 76.05 -12.37 90.91
CA LEU A 477 75.14 -13.36 91.50
C LEU A 477 74.15 -12.80 92.54
N ASN A 478 74.33 -11.56 93.00
CA ASN A 478 73.46 -10.87 93.97
C ASN A 478 72.63 -9.73 93.36
N ASP A 479 72.72 -9.50 92.05
CA ASP A 479 71.99 -8.42 91.40
C ASP A 479 70.48 -8.71 91.35
N ARG A 480 69.66 -7.68 91.53
CA ARG A 480 68.20 -7.74 91.49
C ARG A 480 67.63 -6.58 90.71
N PHE A 481 66.70 -6.88 89.81
CA PHE A 481 66.09 -5.90 88.91
C PHE A 481 64.60 -6.15 88.70
N TRP A 482 63.85 -5.08 88.44
CA TRP A 482 62.46 -5.12 88.00
C TRP A 482 62.36 -4.79 86.52
N PHE A 483 61.53 -5.55 85.80
CA PHE A 483 61.38 -5.46 84.36
C PHE A 483 59.95 -5.11 83.96
N TRP A 484 59.84 -4.29 82.92
CA TRP A 484 58.59 -3.97 82.23
C TRP A 484 58.77 -4.23 80.75
N VAL A 485 57.72 -4.75 80.11
CA VAL A 485 57.74 -5.03 78.68
C VAL A 485 56.53 -4.38 78.01
N ARG A 486 56.73 -3.84 76.81
CA ARG A 486 55.64 -3.40 75.92
C ARG A 486 55.99 -3.68 74.48
N MET A 487 54.98 -3.69 73.62
CA MET A 487 55.18 -3.74 72.18
C MET A 487 55.12 -2.35 71.56
N VAL A 488 55.91 -2.10 70.54
CA VAL A 488 55.91 -0.87 69.75
C VAL A 488 55.84 -1.18 68.26
N ASP A 489 55.10 -0.36 67.51
CA ASP A 489 55.01 -0.36 66.04
C ASP A 489 55.18 1.09 65.55
N GLY A 490 56.39 1.43 65.10
CA GLY A 490 56.75 2.82 64.78
C GLY A 490 56.59 3.76 65.99
N ASP A 491 55.79 4.82 65.82
CA ASP A 491 55.46 5.80 66.87
C ASP A 491 54.37 5.31 67.84
N ASN A 492 53.74 4.16 67.58
CA ASN A 492 52.68 3.61 68.43
C ASN A 492 53.25 2.65 69.47
N ALA A 493 52.97 2.89 70.75
CA ALA A 493 53.42 2.04 71.85
C ALA A 493 52.23 1.46 72.64
N GLY A 494 52.24 0.15 72.85
CA GLY A 494 51.33 -0.54 73.76
C GLY A 494 51.59 -0.18 75.22
N ARG A 495 50.65 -0.54 76.09
CA ARG A 495 50.80 -0.38 77.55
C ARG A 495 51.89 -1.32 78.08
N PHE A 496 52.68 -0.84 79.03
CA PHE A 496 53.62 -1.69 79.76
C PHE A 496 52.90 -2.74 80.61
N THR A 497 53.51 -3.93 80.71
CA THR A 497 53.14 -4.94 81.71
C THR A 497 53.28 -4.40 83.13
N ASP A 498 52.73 -5.11 84.11
CA ASP A 498 53.12 -4.88 85.50
C ASP A 498 54.61 -5.25 85.71
N ALA A 499 55.22 -4.72 86.78
CA ALA A 499 56.64 -4.93 87.08
C ALA A 499 56.90 -6.37 87.55
N VAL A 500 57.94 -7.02 87.00
CA VAL A 500 58.33 -8.38 87.39
C VAL A 500 59.79 -8.40 87.85
N GLU A 501 60.05 -8.98 89.02
CA GLU A 501 61.38 -9.05 89.64
C GLU A 501 62.19 -10.26 89.15
N GLY A 502 63.47 -10.07 88.81
CA GLY A 502 64.39 -11.15 88.44
C GLY A 502 65.78 -11.05 89.11
N GLN A 503 66.45 -12.20 89.28
CA GLN A 503 67.83 -12.33 89.82
C GLN A 503 68.60 -13.50 89.15
N PRO A 504 69.94 -13.46 89.03
CA PRO A 504 70.73 -14.55 88.44
C PRO A 504 70.72 -15.87 89.22
N SER A 505 70.97 -16.98 88.52
CA SER A 505 71.09 -18.33 89.10
C SER A 505 72.39 -18.45 89.88
N GLN A 506 72.31 -19.04 91.08
CA GLN A 506 73.44 -19.31 91.96
C GLN A 506 73.87 -20.79 91.93
N ASP A 507 73.43 -21.55 90.91
CA ASP A 507 73.64 -22.99 90.78
C ASP A 507 75.00 -23.36 90.14
N ALA A 508 75.82 -24.16 90.83
CA ALA A 508 77.22 -24.41 90.50
C ALA A 508 77.45 -25.27 89.25
N THR A 509 76.48 -26.09 88.81
CA THR A 509 76.66 -27.04 87.69
C THR A 509 76.61 -26.35 86.31
N ALA A 510 75.93 -25.22 86.18
CA ALA A 510 75.79 -24.47 84.93
C ALA A 510 77.08 -23.74 84.47
N LEU A 511 78.08 -23.60 85.34
CA LEU A 511 79.35 -22.92 85.05
C LEU A 511 80.30 -23.78 84.18
N THR A 512 80.17 -25.10 84.27
CA THR A 512 81.09 -26.07 83.66
C THR A 512 80.76 -26.38 82.20
N ASP A 513 79.49 -26.29 81.79
CA ASP A 513 79.04 -26.49 80.40
C ASP A 513 79.35 -25.28 79.49
N TYR A 514 79.43 -24.07 80.07
CA TYR A 514 79.73 -22.82 79.36
C TYR A 514 81.14 -22.79 78.74
N LEU A 515 82.11 -23.48 79.33
CA LEU A 515 83.52 -23.48 78.89
C LEU A 515 83.80 -24.44 77.72
N HIS A 516 82.96 -25.45 77.48
CA HIS A 516 83.19 -26.47 76.45
C HIS A 516 82.73 -26.07 75.04
N GLY A 517 81.94 -25.00 74.88
CA GLY A 517 81.35 -24.59 73.59
C GLY A 517 82.17 -23.62 72.71
N GLN A 518 83.35 -23.15 73.17
CA GLN A 518 84.08 -22.03 72.53
C GLN A 518 85.16 -22.40 71.47
N ILE A 519 85.18 -23.61 70.91
CA ILE A 519 86.07 -23.92 69.76
C ILE A 519 85.21 -24.19 68.51
N THR A 520 84.90 -23.12 67.78
CA THR A 520 84.10 -23.11 66.55
C THR A 520 84.96 -22.92 65.30
N LYS A 521 84.86 -23.87 64.36
CA LYS A 521 84.42 -23.76 62.94
C LYS A 521 84.57 -22.44 62.13
N SER A 522 85.38 -21.46 62.54
CA SER A 522 85.49 -20.16 61.83
C SER A 522 86.42 -20.20 60.60
N GLU A 523 87.15 -21.29 60.37
CA GLU A 523 88.03 -21.41 59.19
C GLU A 523 87.37 -22.11 57.99
N LEU A 524 86.18 -22.72 58.15
CA LEU A 524 85.46 -23.38 57.03
C LEU A 524 84.25 -22.58 56.50
N GLY A 525 83.81 -21.53 57.19
CA GLY A 525 82.60 -20.77 56.84
C GLY A 525 82.76 -19.84 55.63
N GLN A 526 83.88 -19.12 55.55
CA GLN A 526 84.02 -18.05 54.55
C GLN A 526 84.22 -18.60 53.13
N SER A 527 85.02 -19.68 52.97
CA SER A 527 85.19 -20.32 51.66
C SER A 527 83.91 -20.97 51.12
N LEU A 528 82.98 -21.39 51.99
CA LEU A 528 81.70 -21.96 51.58
C LEU A 528 80.69 -20.85 51.20
N ILE A 529 80.71 -19.73 51.91
CA ILE A 529 79.87 -18.56 51.62
C ILE A 529 80.24 -17.95 50.27
N ASP A 530 81.54 -17.78 49.99
CA ASP A 530 82.00 -17.16 48.75
C ASP A 530 81.72 -18.07 47.52
N SER A 531 81.80 -19.41 47.69
CA SER A 531 81.43 -20.38 46.65
C SER A 531 79.91 -20.38 46.37
N LEU A 532 79.09 -20.33 47.42
CA LEU A 532 77.63 -20.33 47.27
C LEU A 532 77.12 -19.04 46.62
N GLN A 533 77.74 -17.90 46.90
CA GLN A 533 77.36 -16.64 46.27
C GLN A 533 77.66 -16.63 44.77
N ALA A 534 78.83 -17.15 44.36
CA ALA A 534 79.20 -17.27 42.95
C ALA A 534 78.29 -18.25 42.17
N ASP A 535 77.88 -19.35 42.81
CA ASP A 535 76.94 -20.31 42.23
C ASP A 535 75.51 -19.71 42.10
N ILE A 536 75.07 -18.93 43.09
CA ILE A 536 73.78 -18.24 43.07
C ILE A 536 73.76 -17.18 41.96
N ASP A 537 74.79 -16.35 41.85
CA ASP A 537 74.86 -15.30 40.83
C ASP A 537 74.90 -15.91 39.42
N THR A 538 75.64 -17.01 39.23
CA THR A 538 75.68 -17.75 37.95
C THR A 538 74.32 -18.38 37.60
N ALA A 539 73.62 -18.96 38.58
CA ALA A 539 72.30 -19.57 38.37
C ALA A 539 71.22 -18.51 38.08
N VAL A 540 71.26 -17.38 38.77
CA VAL A 540 70.32 -16.27 38.58
C VAL A 540 70.55 -15.60 37.22
N ASP A 541 71.80 -15.39 36.80
CA ASP A 541 72.11 -14.83 35.48
C ASP A 541 71.73 -15.81 34.35
N ALA A 542 71.98 -17.11 34.51
CA ALA A 542 71.56 -18.12 33.55
C ALA A 542 70.03 -18.20 33.40
N GLU A 543 69.30 -18.17 34.52
CA GLU A 543 67.83 -18.16 34.52
C GLU A 543 67.28 -16.84 33.96
N THR A 544 67.91 -15.71 34.27
CA THR A 544 67.51 -14.40 33.73
C THR A 544 67.74 -14.33 32.22
N GLN A 545 68.87 -14.86 31.72
CA GLN A 545 69.11 -14.97 30.29
C GLN A 545 68.17 -15.96 29.60
N ALA A 546 67.84 -17.09 30.24
CA ALA A 546 66.88 -18.06 29.70
C ALA A 546 65.46 -17.45 29.60
N ARG A 547 65.01 -16.73 30.63
CA ARG A 547 63.73 -16.01 30.61
C ARG A 547 63.71 -14.87 29.62
N LEU A 548 64.81 -14.12 29.49
CA LEU A 548 64.93 -13.04 28.51
C LEU A 548 64.95 -13.60 27.08
N ALA A 549 65.59 -14.75 26.85
CA ALA A 549 65.59 -15.45 25.56
C ALA A 549 64.21 -16.02 25.23
N ALA A 550 63.52 -16.63 26.20
CA ALA A 550 62.15 -17.13 26.03
C ALA A 550 61.16 -16.00 25.74
N LEU A 551 61.29 -14.87 26.46
CA LEU A 551 60.47 -13.69 26.22
C LEU A 551 60.75 -13.06 24.85
N LYS A 552 62.02 -12.97 24.42
CA LYS A 552 62.39 -12.51 23.07
C LYS A 552 61.89 -13.45 21.98
N ALA A 553 61.94 -14.77 22.21
CA ALA A 553 61.41 -15.76 21.27
C ALA A 553 59.88 -15.65 21.15
N GLU A 554 59.18 -15.47 22.28
CA GLU A 554 57.73 -15.27 22.29
C GLU A 554 57.33 -13.95 21.60
N VAL A 555 58.02 -12.85 21.89
CA VAL A 555 57.80 -11.57 21.19
C VAL A 555 58.07 -11.71 19.69
N THR A 556 59.11 -12.43 19.30
CA THR A 556 59.43 -12.68 17.89
C THR A 556 58.35 -13.55 17.22
N ASN A 557 57.86 -14.59 17.90
CA ASN A 557 56.81 -15.47 17.39
C ASN A 557 55.48 -14.73 17.24
N ARG A 558 55.10 -13.91 18.23
CA ARG A 558 53.93 -13.04 18.14
C ARG A 558 54.07 -12.01 17.03
N THR A 559 55.24 -11.39 16.89
CA THR A 559 55.52 -10.43 15.79
C THR A 559 55.39 -11.10 14.43
N LYS A 560 55.93 -12.31 14.25
CA LYS A 560 55.78 -13.11 13.02
C LYS A 560 54.33 -13.51 12.75
N ALA A 561 53.58 -13.90 13.78
CA ALA A 561 52.16 -14.22 13.66
C ALA A 561 51.34 -13.01 13.21
N ILE A 562 51.56 -11.86 13.86
CA ILE A 562 50.93 -10.58 13.50
C ILE A 562 51.31 -10.16 12.07
N GLN A 563 52.58 -10.29 11.67
CA GLN A 563 53.03 -9.97 10.31
C GLN A 563 52.39 -10.90 9.25
N SER A 564 52.28 -12.20 9.55
CA SER A 564 51.64 -13.18 8.68
C SER A 564 50.14 -12.90 8.52
N GLU A 565 49.47 -12.56 9.62
CA GLU A 565 48.06 -12.21 9.63
C GLU A 565 47.79 -10.89 8.91
N SER A 566 48.63 -9.87 9.13
CA SER A 566 48.58 -8.59 8.41
C SER A 566 48.78 -8.77 6.91
N THR A 567 49.70 -9.65 6.49
CA THR A 567 49.93 -9.94 5.07
C THR A 567 48.75 -10.69 4.45
N LYS A 568 48.13 -11.63 5.18
CA LYS A 568 46.90 -12.32 4.74
C LYS A 568 45.72 -11.37 4.63
N LEU A 569 45.55 -10.44 5.57
CA LEU A 569 44.51 -9.41 5.51
C LEU A 569 44.75 -8.47 4.33
N THR A 570 45.99 -8.01 4.13
CA THR A 570 46.36 -7.15 3.01
C THR A 570 46.10 -7.82 1.66
N ALA A 571 46.45 -9.10 1.54
CA ALA A 571 46.19 -9.88 0.32
C ALA A 571 44.68 -10.07 0.07
N LYS A 572 43.87 -10.29 1.11
CA LYS A 572 42.40 -10.35 1.00
C LYS A 572 41.82 -9.01 0.57
N ILE A 573 42.27 -7.91 1.16
CA ILE A 573 41.85 -6.56 0.81
C ILE A 573 42.21 -6.25 -0.65
N GLN A 574 43.42 -6.60 -1.09
CA GLN A 574 43.84 -6.40 -2.48
C GLN A 574 43.04 -7.27 -3.46
N ALA A 575 42.76 -8.52 -3.11
CA ALA A 575 41.91 -9.41 -3.92
C ALA A 575 40.48 -8.86 -4.03
N GLU A 576 39.93 -8.34 -2.93
CA GLU A 576 38.62 -7.72 -2.90
C GLU A 576 38.60 -6.39 -3.70
N ALA A 577 39.66 -5.58 -3.59
CA ALA A 577 39.83 -4.36 -4.39
C ALA A 577 39.91 -4.68 -5.90
N ASN A 578 40.63 -5.73 -6.30
CA ASN A 578 40.72 -6.18 -7.68
C ASN A 578 39.37 -6.73 -8.19
N ALA A 579 38.65 -7.49 -7.36
CA ALA A 579 37.31 -8.00 -7.69
C ALA A 579 36.30 -6.85 -7.85
N ARG A 580 36.34 -5.85 -6.96
CA ARG A 580 35.54 -4.63 -7.05
C ARG A 580 35.91 -3.81 -8.28
N GLY A 581 37.20 -3.64 -8.59
CA GLY A 581 37.68 -2.95 -9.79
C GLY A 581 37.18 -3.62 -11.08
N THR A 582 37.23 -4.95 -11.15
CA THR A 582 36.69 -5.71 -12.28
C THR A 582 35.19 -5.55 -12.42
N ALA A 583 34.44 -5.57 -11.31
CA ALA A 583 33.00 -5.34 -11.29
C ALA A 583 32.65 -3.91 -11.74
N ILE A 584 33.45 -2.91 -11.35
CA ILE A 584 33.29 -1.52 -11.81
C ILE A 584 33.51 -1.41 -13.32
N SER A 585 34.57 -2.02 -13.88
CA SER A 585 34.79 -2.01 -15.33
C SER A 585 33.69 -2.73 -16.12
N GLN A 586 33.13 -3.81 -15.57
CA GLN A 586 31.95 -4.47 -16.17
C GLN A 586 30.71 -3.56 -16.13
N LEU A 587 30.49 -2.84 -15.03
CA LEU A 587 29.40 -1.87 -14.92
C LEU A 587 29.59 -0.71 -15.90
N GLN A 588 30.81 -0.17 -16.05
CA GLN A 588 31.12 0.86 -17.03
C GLN A 588 30.85 0.40 -18.47
N ASN A 589 31.16 -0.85 -18.81
CA ASN A 589 30.83 -1.41 -20.12
C ASN A 589 29.32 -1.58 -20.32
N ILE A 590 28.58 -1.99 -19.28
CA ILE A 590 27.11 -2.08 -19.32
C ILE A 590 26.49 -0.67 -19.48
N ASP A 591 27.00 0.32 -18.77
CA ASP A 591 26.55 1.72 -18.86
C ASP A 591 26.84 2.29 -20.25
N ALA A 592 28.01 2.01 -20.84
CA ALA A 592 28.31 2.39 -22.22
C ALA A 592 27.37 1.73 -23.24
N GLN A 593 27.04 0.44 -23.07
CA GLN A 593 26.06 -0.26 -23.90
C GLN A 593 24.63 0.28 -23.71
N GLN A 594 24.26 0.66 -22.48
CA GLN A 594 22.97 1.27 -22.19
C GLN A 594 22.87 2.68 -22.78
N ALA A 595 23.94 3.47 -22.71
CA ALA A 595 24.02 4.78 -23.36
C ALA A 595 23.82 4.67 -24.87
N GLN A 596 24.48 3.70 -25.53
CA GLN A 596 24.27 3.43 -26.96
C GLN A 596 22.83 3.02 -27.29
N LYS A 597 22.21 2.16 -26.47
CA LYS A 597 20.79 1.80 -26.62
C LYS A 597 19.86 2.99 -26.42
N MET A 598 20.19 3.88 -25.48
CA MET A 598 19.42 5.08 -25.21
C MET A 598 19.48 6.05 -26.39
N THR A 599 20.66 6.25 -26.97
CA THR A 599 20.82 7.03 -28.21
C THR A 599 20.00 6.44 -29.36
N ALA A 600 20.00 5.11 -29.53
CA ALA A 600 19.19 4.45 -30.56
C ALA A 600 17.68 4.58 -30.31
N LEU A 601 17.24 4.51 -29.05
CA LEU A 601 15.84 4.74 -28.66
C LEU A 601 15.41 6.19 -28.87
N THR A 602 16.27 7.15 -28.53
CA THR A 602 16.02 8.58 -28.76
C THR A 602 15.90 8.87 -30.25
N ALA A 603 16.81 8.35 -31.09
CA ALA A 603 16.72 8.50 -32.55
C ALA A 603 15.44 7.88 -33.13
N LYS A 604 14.98 6.74 -32.59
CA LYS A 604 13.71 6.12 -32.99
C LYS A 604 12.49 6.95 -32.54
N ALA A 605 12.56 7.58 -31.37
CA ALA A 605 11.53 8.49 -30.88
C ALA A 605 11.47 9.78 -31.70
N GLU A 606 12.61 10.35 -32.09
CA GLU A 606 12.70 11.50 -32.99
C GLU A 606 12.15 11.18 -34.39
N GLN A 607 12.44 9.99 -34.94
CA GLN A 607 11.83 9.52 -36.18
C GLN A 607 10.31 9.34 -36.07
N ALA A 608 9.82 8.80 -34.95
CA ALA A 608 8.38 8.66 -34.71
C ALA A 608 7.69 10.03 -34.59
N LEU A 609 8.33 11.00 -33.92
CA LEU A 609 7.84 12.37 -33.79
C LEU A 609 7.79 13.07 -35.16
N SER A 610 8.84 12.91 -35.97
CA SER A 610 8.88 13.41 -37.35
C SER A 610 7.79 12.78 -38.24
N GLY A 611 7.55 11.47 -38.10
CA GLY A 611 6.46 10.78 -38.79
C GLY A 611 5.08 11.29 -38.38
N LEU A 612 4.87 11.55 -37.09
CA LEU A 612 3.61 12.10 -36.57
C LEU A 612 3.37 13.53 -37.05
N GLU A 613 4.42 14.34 -37.13
CA GLU A 613 4.35 15.71 -37.65
C GLU A 613 4.07 15.73 -39.16
N ALA A 614 4.69 14.82 -39.93
CA ALA A 614 4.38 14.65 -41.34
C ALA A 614 2.92 14.22 -41.56
N GLU A 615 2.39 13.32 -40.73
CA GLU A 615 0.98 12.93 -40.77
C GLU A 615 0.05 14.09 -40.40
N ARG A 616 0.40 14.88 -39.38
CA ARG A 616 -0.35 16.09 -38.98
C ARG A 616 -0.45 17.09 -40.13
N ILE A 617 0.65 17.33 -40.84
CA ILE A 617 0.70 18.21 -42.02
C ILE A 617 -0.13 17.62 -43.17
N ALA A 618 -0.06 16.30 -43.39
CA ALA A 618 -0.83 15.63 -44.43
C ALA A 618 -2.35 15.69 -44.17
N ARG A 619 -2.78 15.52 -42.91
CA ARG A 619 -4.19 15.68 -42.50
C ARG A 619 -4.65 17.13 -42.67
N ALA A 620 -3.86 18.10 -42.21
CA ALA A 620 -4.19 19.52 -42.39
C ALA A 620 -4.31 19.93 -43.87
N SER A 621 -3.42 19.42 -44.73
CA SER A 621 -3.48 19.63 -46.18
C SER A 621 -4.72 18.96 -46.82
N GLY A 622 -5.07 17.76 -46.34
CA GLY A 622 -6.28 17.05 -46.74
C GLY A 622 -7.56 17.81 -46.37
N ASP A 623 -7.63 18.32 -45.14
CA ASP A 623 -8.75 19.14 -44.66
C ASP A 623 -8.88 20.44 -45.47
N GLU A 624 -7.74 21.07 -45.81
CA GLU A 624 -7.72 22.27 -46.64
C GLU A 624 -8.17 21.99 -48.08
N ALA A 625 -7.80 20.84 -48.64
CA ALA A 625 -8.25 20.39 -49.96
C ALA A 625 -9.76 20.07 -49.96
N GLU A 626 -10.28 19.40 -48.93
CA GLU A 626 -11.72 19.13 -48.78
C GLU A 626 -12.51 20.43 -48.59
N ALA A 627 -11.96 21.40 -47.85
CA ALA A 627 -12.56 22.73 -47.72
C ALA A 627 -12.60 23.49 -49.07
N ARG A 628 -11.57 23.38 -49.91
CA ARG A 628 -11.56 23.96 -51.27
C ARG A 628 -12.60 23.29 -52.17
N GLU A 629 -12.70 21.97 -52.14
CA GLU A 629 -13.71 21.23 -52.91
C GLU A 629 -15.14 21.58 -52.46
N ARG A 630 -15.38 21.72 -51.16
CA ARG A 630 -16.66 22.21 -50.64
C ARG A 630 -16.99 23.60 -51.18
N ARG A 631 -16.04 24.55 -51.20
CA ARG A 631 -16.26 25.89 -51.78
C ARG A 631 -16.56 25.83 -53.29
N ASN A 632 -15.85 24.98 -54.03
CA ASN A 632 -16.11 24.77 -55.46
C ASN A 632 -17.51 24.21 -55.71
N LEU A 633 -17.93 23.24 -54.90
CA LEU A 633 -19.28 22.68 -54.96
C LEU A 633 -20.33 23.75 -54.65
N THR A 634 -20.13 24.56 -53.60
CA THR A 634 -21.02 25.69 -53.28
C THR A 634 -21.17 26.66 -54.46
N SER A 635 -20.06 27.00 -55.15
CA SER A 635 -20.09 27.87 -56.33
C SER A 635 -20.83 27.25 -57.52
N ARG A 636 -20.64 25.95 -57.77
CA ARG A 636 -21.37 25.20 -58.81
C ARG A 636 -22.87 25.12 -58.52
N VAL A 637 -23.24 24.92 -57.26
CA VAL A 637 -24.63 24.91 -56.82
C VAL A 637 -25.27 26.28 -57.01
N ALA A 638 -24.61 27.36 -56.59
CA ALA A 638 -25.09 28.72 -56.81
C ALA A 638 -25.28 29.04 -58.31
N SER A 639 -24.37 28.57 -59.17
CA SER A 639 -24.50 28.71 -60.63
C SER A 639 -25.68 27.91 -61.19
N ALA A 640 -25.91 26.69 -60.68
CA ALA A 640 -27.05 25.86 -61.07
C ALA A 640 -28.39 26.47 -60.62
N GLU A 641 -28.46 27.03 -59.41
CA GLU A 641 -29.62 27.75 -58.89
C GLU A 641 -29.97 28.96 -59.75
N SER A 642 -28.96 29.74 -60.17
CA SER A 642 -29.14 30.86 -61.10
C SER A 642 -29.63 30.38 -62.48
N GLY A 643 -29.07 29.29 -63.00
CA GLY A 643 -29.54 28.65 -64.24
C GLY A 643 -31.00 28.21 -64.16
N LEU A 644 -31.41 27.61 -63.03
CA LEU A 644 -32.78 27.19 -62.80
C LEU A 644 -33.75 28.38 -62.74
N SER A 645 -33.37 29.46 -62.06
CA SER A 645 -34.15 30.71 -62.03
C SER A 645 -34.36 31.31 -63.42
N ASN A 646 -33.31 31.30 -64.27
CA ASN A 646 -33.42 31.74 -65.66
C ASN A 646 -34.36 30.84 -66.48
N LEU A 647 -34.29 29.52 -66.27
CA LEU A 647 -35.17 28.56 -66.94
C LEU A 647 -36.63 28.78 -66.54
N GLN A 648 -36.92 28.97 -65.24
CA GLN A 648 -38.25 29.27 -64.73
C GLN A 648 -38.83 30.54 -65.37
N ARG A 649 -38.02 31.61 -65.49
CA ARG A 649 -38.43 32.85 -66.17
C ARG A 649 -38.78 32.61 -67.63
N THR A 650 -37.94 31.84 -68.34
CA THR A 650 -38.15 31.50 -69.76
C THR A 650 -39.45 30.73 -69.97
N VAL A 651 -39.71 29.73 -69.12
CA VAL A 651 -40.97 28.96 -69.17
C VAL A 651 -42.17 29.85 -68.92
N SER A 652 -42.09 30.76 -67.94
CA SER A 652 -43.16 31.72 -67.68
C SER A 652 -43.44 32.65 -68.86
N THR A 653 -42.39 33.16 -69.52
CA THR A 653 -42.54 34.00 -70.73
C THR A 653 -43.14 33.22 -71.90
N GLN A 654 -42.72 31.97 -72.12
CA GLN A 654 -43.29 31.11 -73.17
C GLN A 654 -44.77 30.77 -72.90
N ALA A 655 -45.16 30.58 -71.64
CA ALA A 655 -46.56 30.36 -71.29
C ALA A 655 -47.45 31.57 -71.64
N GLN A 656 -46.95 32.79 -71.43
CA GLN A 656 -47.65 34.03 -71.81
C GLN A 656 -47.78 34.17 -73.34
N SER A 657 -46.71 33.95 -74.10
CA SER A 657 -46.76 34.11 -75.57
C SER A 657 -47.69 33.10 -76.25
N LEU A 658 -47.79 31.88 -75.71
CA LEU A 658 -48.72 30.86 -76.22
C LEU A 658 -50.19 31.28 -76.01
N SER A 659 -50.50 31.93 -74.89
CA SER A 659 -51.84 32.44 -74.59
C SER A 659 -52.26 33.55 -75.57
N GLU A 660 -51.35 34.46 -75.92
CA GLU A 660 -51.61 35.54 -76.88
C GLU A 660 -51.90 35.02 -78.30
N VAL A 661 -51.13 34.01 -78.74
CA VAL A 661 -51.33 33.37 -80.05
C VAL A 661 -52.71 32.70 -80.13
N SER A 662 -53.14 32.01 -79.07
CA SER A 662 -54.44 31.35 -79.01
C SER A 662 -55.60 32.35 -79.13
N GLN A 663 -55.51 33.50 -78.45
CA GLN A 663 -56.53 34.55 -78.54
C GLN A 663 -56.61 35.18 -79.94
N ASN A 664 -55.46 35.39 -80.60
CA ASN A 664 -55.42 35.96 -81.95
C ASN A 664 -56.04 35.03 -83.01
N LEU A 665 -55.81 33.72 -82.89
CA LEU A 665 -56.39 32.71 -83.77
C LEU A 665 -57.91 32.65 -83.68
N ASN A 666 -58.47 32.68 -82.47
CA ASN A 666 -59.92 32.65 -82.28
C ASN A 666 -60.60 33.87 -82.92
N ALA A 667 -60.03 35.06 -82.76
CA ALA A 667 -60.58 36.29 -83.37
C ALA A 667 -60.59 36.26 -84.92
N ARG A 668 -59.65 35.55 -85.55
CA ARG A 668 -59.60 35.41 -87.02
C ARG A 668 -60.64 34.44 -87.57
N PHE A 669 -61.04 33.43 -86.80
CA PHE A 669 -62.03 32.45 -87.23
C PHE A 669 -63.46 33.02 -87.25
N ASP A 670 -63.78 33.90 -86.29
CA ASP A 670 -65.13 34.46 -86.15
C ASP A 670 -65.51 35.48 -87.27
N SER A 671 -64.55 35.96 -88.07
CA SER A 671 -64.76 37.01 -89.08
C SER A 671 -64.95 36.54 -90.54
N LEU A 672 -65.09 35.23 -90.81
CA LEU A 672 -65.17 34.70 -92.18
C LEU A 672 -66.62 34.52 -92.69
N GLN A 673 -66.98 35.17 -93.82
CA GLN A 673 -68.20 34.90 -94.60
C GLN A 673 -67.87 34.08 -95.86
N ILE A 674 -68.55 32.95 -96.09
CA ILE A 674 -68.30 32.03 -97.22
C ILE A 674 -69.57 31.83 -98.06
N GLY A 675 -69.44 31.94 -99.40
CA GLY A 675 -70.50 31.67 -100.37
C GLY A 675 -70.43 30.28 -100.99
N GLY A 676 -71.47 29.88 -101.74
CA GLY A 676 -71.69 28.51 -102.21
C GLY A 676 -70.95 28.12 -103.49
N ARG A 677 -70.79 26.81 -103.69
CA ARG A 677 -70.23 26.20 -104.90
C ARG A 677 -71.12 26.45 -106.13
N ASN A 678 -70.51 26.71 -107.29
CA ASN A 678 -71.22 26.71 -108.59
C ASN A 678 -71.44 25.27 -109.07
N TYR A 679 -72.68 24.94 -109.40
CA TYR A 679 -73.08 23.60 -109.86
C TYR A 679 -73.32 23.50 -111.36
N ILE A 680 -73.11 24.57 -112.14
CA ILE A 680 -73.18 24.49 -113.61
C ILE A 680 -71.84 23.98 -114.17
N LEU A 681 -71.87 22.84 -114.85
CA LEU A 681 -70.72 22.27 -115.56
C LEU A 681 -70.44 23.06 -116.85
N SER A 682 -69.17 23.20 -117.22
CA SER A 682 -68.77 23.98 -118.40
C SER A 682 -69.35 25.41 -118.43
N SER A 683 -69.54 25.99 -117.24
CA SER A 683 -70.19 27.30 -117.05
C SER A 683 -69.43 28.46 -117.69
N LYS A 684 -68.15 28.29 -118.02
CA LYS A 684 -67.35 29.31 -118.71
C LYS A 684 -67.75 29.41 -120.19
N SER A 685 -68.92 29.99 -120.44
CA SER A 685 -69.47 30.18 -121.79
C SER A 685 -70.22 31.50 -121.89
N SER A 686 -70.37 32.02 -123.11
CA SER A 686 -71.03 33.30 -123.40
C SER A 686 -71.97 33.23 -124.61
N ILE A 687 -73.01 34.07 -124.61
CA ILE A 687 -73.92 34.35 -125.74
C ILE A 687 -73.87 35.85 -126.04
N THR A 688 -73.64 36.22 -127.31
CA THR A 688 -73.62 37.61 -127.79
C THR A 688 -74.79 37.91 -128.72
N SER A 689 -75.19 39.19 -128.85
CA SER A 689 -76.23 39.64 -129.80
C SER A 689 -75.90 39.23 -131.25
N GLY A 690 -76.83 38.55 -131.93
CA GLY A 690 -76.72 38.22 -133.36
C GLY A 690 -76.10 36.85 -133.69
N ASN A 691 -75.78 35.99 -132.71
CA ASN A 691 -75.36 34.61 -132.97
C ASN A 691 -76.55 33.62 -132.97
N VAL A 692 -76.55 32.77 -133.99
CA VAL A 692 -77.64 31.93 -134.48
C VAL A 692 -77.82 30.70 -133.57
N ASP A 693 -78.65 30.82 -132.53
CA ASP A 693 -79.19 29.70 -131.74
C ASP A 693 -80.45 30.17 -130.96
N ASN A 694 -81.44 30.75 -131.66
CA ASN A 694 -82.70 31.21 -131.06
C ASN A 694 -82.54 31.97 -129.71
N GLY A 695 -81.45 32.73 -129.54
CA GLY A 695 -81.06 33.50 -128.35
C GLY A 695 -81.03 32.76 -127.00
N ARG A 696 -80.86 31.42 -126.97
CA ARG A 696 -80.77 30.62 -125.73
C ARG A 696 -79.65 29.57 -125.76
N ARG A 697 -78.99 29.32 -124.62
CA ARG A 697 -78.06 28.19 -124.42
C ARG A 697 -78.43 27.44 -123.14
N TYR A 698 -78.54 26.12 -123.22
CA TYR A 698 -78.79 25.25 -122.08
C TYR A 698 -77.50 24.70 -121.49
N PHE A 699 -77.52 24.39 -120.19
CA PHE A 699 -76.38 23.86 -119.46
C PHE A 699 -76.77 22.61 -118.68
N GLU A 700 -75.81 21.72 -118.53
CA GLU A 700 -75.89 20.58 -117.62
C GLU A 700 -75.46 21.01 -116.20
N LEU A 701 -76.13 20.43 -115.21
CA LEU A 701 -75.81 20.62 -113.80
C LEU A 701 -74.92 19.46 -113.31
N SER A 702 -74.04 19.75 -112.35
CA SER A 702 -73.25 18.73 -111.67
C SER A 702 -74.17 17.73 -111.00
N LYS A 703 -73.86 16.43 -111.16
CA LYS A 703 -74.54 15.34 -110.45
C LYS A 703 -74.40 15.45 -108.91
N ALA A 704 -73.45 16.26 -108.44
CA ALA A 704 -73.24 16.53 -107.03
C ALA A 704 -74.17 17.64 -106.47
N LEU A 705 -75.07 18.21 -107.29
CA LEU A 705 -76.08 19.16 -106.82
C LEU A 705 -77.05 18.45 -105.87
N PRO A 706 -77.09 18.82 -104.58
CA PRO A 706 -78.04 18.23 -103.64
C PRO A 706 -79.47 18.63 -104.02
N VAL A 707 -80.33 17.63 -104.23
CA VAL A 707 -81.79 17.83 -104.19
C VAL A 707 -82.22 17.89 -102.73
N ASP A 708 -83.33 18.58 -102.43
CA ASP A 708 -83.91 18.76 -101.07
C ASP A 708 -83.46 19.99 -100.25
N VAL A 709 -83.10 21.07 -100.94
CA VAL A 709 -82.75 22.40 -100.38
C VAL A 709 -83.93 23.39 -100.45
N SER A 710 -83.93 24.42 -99.60
CA SER A 710 -84.97 25.48 -99.57
C SER A 710 -84.53 26.81 -100.18
N THR A 711 -83.23 27.06 -100.33
CA THR A 711 -82.70 28.34 -100.84
C THR A 711 -81.79 28.11 -102.03
N LEU A 712 -82.06 28.82 -103.12
CA LEU A 712 -81.33 28.76 -104.37
C LEU A 712 -80.95 30.16 -104.83
N THR A 713 -79.68 30.33 -105.20
CA THR A 713 -79.19 31.54 -105.85
C THR A 713 -78.80 31.22 -107.29
N ILE A 714 -79.34 31.97 -108.23
CA ILE A 714 -78.86 31.95 -109.61
C ILE A 714 -78.22 33.28 -109.92
N SER A 715 -77.14 33.25 -110.70
CA SER A 715 -76.47 34.47 -111.14
C SER A 715 -75.89 34.31 -112.53
N VAL A 716 -75.75 35.41 -113.24
CA VAL A 716 -75.11 35.43 -114.57
C VAL A 716 -74.45 36.77 -114.78
N TYR A 717 -73.32 36.76 -115.48
CA TYR A 717 -72.66 38.00 -115.85
C TYR A 717 -73.33 38.58 -117.08
N VAL A 718 -73.68 39.87 -117.03
CA VAL A 718 -74.24 40.60 -118.16
C VAL A 718 -73.39 41.81 -118.47
N ASN A 719 -73.19 42.07 -119.76
CA ASN A 719 -72.60 43.30 -120.27
C ASN A 719 -73.42 43.77 -121.47
N VAL A 720 -74.27 44.77 -121.26
CA VAL A 720 -75.21 45.30 -122.24
C VAL A 720 -74.94 46.78 -122.45
N VAL A 721 -74.81 47.22 -123.69
CA VAL A 721 -74.57 48.62 -124.09
C VAL A 721 -75.55 49.01 -125.19
N GLY A 722 -76.27 50.13 -125.01
CA GLY A 722 -77.13 50.73 -126.04
C GLY A 722 -78.33 49.89 -126.51
N ASN A 723 -79.21 49.46 -125.58
CA ASN A 723 -80.47 48.76 -125.89
C ASN A 723 -81.49 49.70 -126.57
N ARG A 724 -82.02 49.32 -127.74
CA ARG A 724 -82.90 50.18 -128.58
C ARG A 724 -84.39 50.07 -128.26
N ASN A 725 -84.80 49.10 -127.44
CA ASN A 725 -86.16 48.91 -126.88
C ASN A 725 -87.32 49.22 -127.86
N THR A 726 -87.35 48.50 -129.00
CA THR A 726 -88.33 48.71 -130.08
C THR A 726 -89.68 48.00 -129.84
N THR A 727 -90.75 48.54 -130.41
CA THR A 727 -92.19 48.32 -130.08
C THR A 727 -92.76 46.91 -130.35
N TYR A 728 -91.94 45.89 -130.67
CA TYR A 728 -92.37 44.49 -130.66
C TYR A 728 -92.25 43.89 -129.25
N ALA A 729 -93.24 44.26 -128.44
CA ALA A 729 -93.39 43.94 -127.04
C ALA A 729 -93.54 42.42 -126.79
N ASN A 730 -92.64 41.88 -125.94
CA ASN A 730 -92.87 40.85 -124.90
C ASN A 730 -91.63 39.96 -124.60
N ASN A 731 -90.51 40.09 -125.33
CA ASN A 731 -89.32 39.23 -125.11
C ASN A 731 -87.93 39.93 -125.16
N ASN A 732 -87.83 41.27 -125.13
CA ASN A 732 -86.55 42.01 -125.12
C ASN A 732 -85.85 41.92 -123.73
N ARG A 733 -85.14 40.81 -123.44
CA ARG A 733 -84.48 40.55 -122.15
C ARG A 733 -83.23 39.67 -122.29
N ALA A 734 -82.33 39.74 -121.30
CA ALA A 734 -81.14 38.90 -121.18
C ALA A 734 -80.93 38.44 -119.73
N GLY A 735 -80.41 37.24 -119.52
CA GLY A 735 -80.16 36.71 -118.18
C GLY A 735 -80.07 35.19 -118.10
N VAL A 736 -80.41 34.61 -116.94
CA VAL A 736 -80.40 33.17 -116.68
C VAL A 736 -81.69 32.71 -116.02
N GLY A 737 -82.16 31.54 -116.41
CA GLY A 737 -83.33 30.88 -115.84
C GLY A 737 -83.05 29.42 -115.55
N VAL A 738 -83.74 28.89 -114.55
CA VAL A 738 -83.73 27.47 -114.22
C VAL A 738 -85.14 26.97 -113.95
N LYS A 739 -85.44 25.76 -114.42
CA LYS A 739 -86.67 25.05 -114.10
C LYS A 739 -86.53 24.41 -112.72
N ILE A 740 -87.46 24.69 -111.82
CA ILE A 740 -87.53 24.05 -110.51
C ILE A 740 -88.78 23.17 -110.46
N GLU A 741 -88.60 21.93 -110.05
CA GLU A 741 -89.68 20.98 -109.77
C GLU A 741 -89.69 20.73 -108.26
N PHE A 742 -90.83 20.94 -107.61
CA PHE A 742 -91.00 20.73 -106.18
C PHE A 742 -91.44 19.30 -105.87
N ILE A 743 -91.35 18.90 -104.61
CA ILE A 743 -91.72 17.54 -104.16
C ILE A 743 -93.18 17.18 -104.44
N ASP A 744 -94.08 18.17 -104.48
CA ASP A 744 -95.49 18.01 -104.82
C ASP A 744 -95.79 17.98 -106.33
N ASP A 745 -94.75 17.78 -107.15
CA ASP A 745 -94.78 17.76 -108.62
C ASP A 745 -95.22 19.08 -109.28
N SER A 746 -95.37 20.17 -108.50
CA SER A 746 -95.55 21.50 -109.06
C SER A 746 -94.24 22.05 -109.64
N VAL A 747 -94.34 22.83 -110.72
CA VAL A 747 -93.18 23.38 -111.45
C VAL A 747 -93.20 24.90 -111.40
N SER A 748 -92.04 25.51 -111.14
CA SER A 748 -91.85 26.96 -111.23
C SER A 748 -90.57 27.29 -111.99
N TRP A 749 -90.60 28.38 -112.76
CA TRP A 749 -89.40 28.95 -113.36
C TRP A 749 -88.79 29.96 -112.40
N PHE A 750 -87.51 29.77 -112.06
CA PHE A 750 -86.73 30.71 -111.28
C PHE A 750 -85.75 31.42 -112.19
N GLU A 751 -85.94 32.73 -112.34
CA GLU A 751 -85.27 33.48 -113.37
C GLU A 751 -84.81 34.84 -112.86
N VAL A 752 -83.70 35.31 -113.43
CA VAL A 752 -83.18 36.67 -113.28
C VAL A 752 -82.89 37.24 -114.66
N TRP A 753 -83.58 38.34 -114.99
CA TRP A 753 -83.51 39.01 -116.29
C TRP A 753 -83.17 40.48 -116.14
N THR A 754 -82.51 41.05 -117.14
CA THR A 754 -82.36 42.50 -117.32
C THR A 754 -82.84 42.92 -118.71
N SER A 755 -83.45 44.11 -118.77
CA SER A 755 -83.77 44.84 -120.00
C SER A 755 -83.14 46.23 -120.02
N LYS A 756 -82.30 46.56 -119.03
CA LYS A 756 -81.66 47.88 -118.90
C LYS A 756 -80.59 48.06 -119.98
N SER A 757 -80.45 49.27 -120.52
CA SER A 757 -79.25 49.68 -121.26
C SER A 757 -78.08 49.88 -120.27
N ASP A 758 -76.85 49.69 -120.75
CA ASP A 758 -75.61 50.11 -120.07
C ASP A 758 -75.37 49.47 -118.69
N ILE A 759 -75.63 48.17 -118.57
CA ILE A 759 -75.33 47.36 -117.37
C ILE A 759 -74.11 46.46 -117.61
N LYS A 760 -73.15 46.51 -116.68
CA LYS A 760 -72.01 45.60 -116.65
C LYS A 760 -71.83 45.06 -115.25
N GLY A 761 -72.02 43.75 -115.07
CA GLY A 761 -71.88 43.11 -113.77
C GLY A 761 -72.67 41.82 -113.65
N ARG A 762 -72.49 41.11 -112.54
CA ARG A 762 -73.23 39.89 -112.23
C ARG A 762 -74.60 40.27 -111.68
N ILE A 763 -75.64 39.96 -112.44
CA ILE A 763 -77.00 39.99 -111.90
C ILE A 763 -77.25 38.67 -111.18
N SER A 764 -77.93 38.74 -110.05
CA SER A 764 -78.26 37.57 -109.26
C SER A 764 -79.65 37.68 -108.69
N ARG A 765 -80.23 36.52 -108.38
CA ARG A 765 -81.45 36.42 -107.62
C ARG A 765 -81.33 35.24 -106.69
N THR A 766 -81.67 35.49 -105.43
CA THR A 766 -81.82 34.46 -104.40
C THR A 766 -83.29 34.30 -104.10
N ALA A 767 -83.77 33.07 -104.07
CA ALA A 767 -85.10 32.75 -103.59
C ALA A 767 -85.02 31.69 -102.51
N THR A 768 -85.82 31.89 -101.46
CA THR A 768 -86.13 30.86 -100.48
C THR A 768 -87.55 30.40 -100.75
N TYR A 769 -87.72 29.11 -100.97
CA TYR A 769 -88.99 28.47 -101.24
C TYR A 769 -89.50 27.80 -99.98
N ASN A 770 -90.79 28.00 -99.69
CA ASN A 770 -91.48 27.32 -98.59
C ASN A 770 -91.78 25.85 -98.91
N LYS A 771 -91.51 25.42 -100.15
CA LYS A 771 -91.58 24.03 -100.62
C LYS A 771 -90.16 23.55 -100.95
N ARG A 772 -89.85 22.30 -100.61
CA ARG A 772 -88.54 21.70 -100.89
C ARG A 772 -88.43 21.33 -102.37
N ILE A 773 -87.25 21.56 -102.94
CA ILE A 773 -86.96 21.33 -104.36
C ILE A 773 -86.68 19.83 -104.58
N LYS A 774 -87.49 19.19 -105.43
CA LYS A 774 -87.33 17.78 -105.84
C LYS A 774 -86.27 17.64 -106.92
N ASN A 775 -86.28 18.53 -107.89
CA ASN A 775 -85.34 18.52 -109.01
C ASN A 775 -85.10 19.94 -109.53
N ILE A 776 -83.88 20.22 -109.93
CA ILE A 776 -83.49 21.44 -110.63
C ILE A 776 -83.17 21.00 -112.06
N GLY A 777 -84.11 21.28 -112.96
CA GLY A 777 -84.08 20.83 -114.34
C GLY A 777 -83.26 21.75 -115.23
N SER A 778 -83.75 21.97 -116.46
CA SER A 778 -83.06 22.74 -117.49
C SER A 778 -82.65 24.14 -117.01
N VAL A 779 -81.33 24.38 -116.95
CA VAL A 779 -80.75 25.71 -116.78
C VAL A 779 -80.45 26.28 -118.15
N PHE A 780 -80.78 27.54 -118.36
CA PHE A 780 -80.46 28.21 -119.60
C PHE A 780 -80.08 29.67 -119.40
N MET A 781 -79.12 30.11 -120.21
CA MET A 781 -78.89 31.52 -120.46
C MET A 781 -79.68 31.96 -121.68
N LEU A 782 -80.10 33.21 -121.67
CA LEU A 782 -80.84 33.80 -122.78
C LEU A 782 -80.35 35.22 -123.03
N ASN A 783 -80.28 35.59 -124.31
CA ASN A 783 -79.97 36.93 -124.75
C ASN A 783 -80.82 37.30 -125.98
N PHE A 784 -81.94 37.99 -125.74
CA PHE A 784 -82.85 38.50 -126.76
C PHE A 784 -82.83 40.03 -126.87
N LEU A 785 -81.76 40.66 -126.38
CA LEU A 785 -81.64 42.11 -126.43
C LEU A 785 -81.26 42.61 -127.82
N ASP A 786 -82.07 43.52 -128.38
CA ASP A 786 -81.68 44.36 -129.51
C ASP A 786 -80.86 45.56 -129.01
N ALA A 787 -79.57 45.30 -128.80
CA ALA A 787 -78.61 46.27 -128.28
C ALA A 787 -77.37 46.35 -129.16
N GLN A 788 -76.66 47.48 -129.12
CA GLN A 788 -75.37 47.63 -129.82
C GLN A 788 -74.35 46.56 -129.41
N THR A 789 -74.34 46.19 -128.13
CA THR A 789 -73.61 45.03 -127.62
C THR A 789 -74.40 44.42 -126.48
N SER A 790 -74.61 43.11 -126.50
CA SER A 790 -75.16 42.37 -125.36
C SER A 790 -74.43 41.05 -125.21
N ILE A 791 -73.78 40.84 -124.07
CA ILE A 791 -73.10 39.60 -123.69
C ILE A 791 -73.74 39.08 -122.41
N VAL A 792 -74.12 37.80 -122.43
CA VAL A 792 -74.53 37.04 -121.24
C VAL A 792 -73.56 35.88 -121.10
N SER A 793 -72.84 35.82 -119.97
CA SER A 793 -71.82 34.80 -119.74
C SER A 793 -71.80 34.29 -118.31
N ASP A 794 -71.12 33.16 -118.13
CA ASP A 794 -70.76 32.62 -116.82
C ASP A 794 -71.98 32.45 -115.90
N PRO A 795 -72.99 31.65 -116.33
CA PRO A 795 -74.14 31.40 -115.50
C PRO A 795 -73.70 30.57 -114.30
N LYS A 796 -74.43 30.74 -113.20
CA LYS A 796 -74.23 29.97 -111.98
C LYS A 796 -75.54 29.56 -111.36
N VAL A 797 -75.52 28.37 -110.81
CA VAL A 797 -76.49 27.87 -109.84
C VAL A 797 -75.71 27.57 -108.57
N GLU A 798 -76.01 28.30 -107.51
CA GLU A 798 -75.32 28.25 -106.21
C GLU A 798 -76.34 27.99 -105.09
N LEU A 799 -75.91 27.21 -104.09
CA LEU A 799 -76.67 27.02 -102.85
C LEU A 799 -76.18 28.03 -101.81
N GLY A 800 -77.08 28.85 -101.27
CA GLY A 800 -76.73 29.88 -100.29
C GLY A 800 -77.41 31.21 -100.54
N THR A 801 -77.12 32.19 -99.68
CA THR A 801 -77.83 33.47 -99.60
C THR A 801 -77.17 34.63 -100.37
N VAL A 802 -75.99 34.43 -100.97
CA VAL A 802 -75.24 35.47 -101.71
C VAL A 802 -74.58 34.84 -102.95
N ALA A 803 -74.61 35.56 -104.08
CA ALA A 803 -73.94 35.12 -105.32
C ALA A 803 -72.43 35.38 -105.26
N THR A 804 -71.62 34.45 -105.78
CA THR A 804 -70.15 34.59 -105.76
C THR A 804 -69.52 34.65 -107.15
N ASP A 805 -68.22 34.99 -107.20
CA ASP A 805 -67.43 35.04 -108.44
C ASP A 805 -66.65 33.74 -108.74
N TRP A 806 -66.74 32.70 -107.90
CA TRP A 806 -66.00 31.44 -108.12
C TRP A 806 -66.48 30.63 -109.36
N THR A 807 -65.56 30.37 -110.31
CA THR A 807 -65.72 29.54 -111.52
C THR A 807 -64.38 28.87 -111.85
N PRO A 808 -64.32 27.65 -112.40
CA PRO A 808 -65.40 26.75 -112.85
C PRO A 808 -65.87 25.76 -111.75
N ALA A 809 -66.71 24.76 -112.05
CA ALA A 809 -67.12 23.77 -111.05
C ALA A 809 -65.89 22.95 -110.57
N PRO A 810 -65.81 22.46 -109.32
CA PRO A 810 -64.67 21.68 -108.83
C PRO A 810 -64.27 20.49 -109.70
N GLU A 811 -65.22 19.93 -110.45
CA GLU A 811 -65.01 18.87 -111.43
C GLU A 811 -64.18 19.30 -112.65
N ASP A 812 -63.94 20.61 -112.85
CA ASP A 812 -63.23 21.18 -114.00
C ASP A 812 -61.73 21.51 -113.68
N LEU A 813 -61.17 21.07 -112.54
CA LEU A 813 -59.89 21.55 -111.96
C LEU A 813 -58.78 20.48 -111.75
N GLU A 814 -58.58 19.54 -112.67
CA GLU A 814 -57.64 18.41 -112.53
C GLU A 814 -56.12 18.76 -112.50
N GLY A 815 -55.73 20.04 -112.40
CA GLY A 815 -54.33 20.50 -112.56
C GLY A 815 -53.58 21.04 -111.33
N ALA A 816 -54.14 21.03 -110.10
CA ALA A 816 -53.59 21.80 -108.97
C ALA A 816 -53.04 20.97 -107.77
N VAL A 817 -52.49 19.77 -107.99
CA VAL A 817 -52.09 18.85 -106.89
C VAL A 817 -50.57 18.81 -106.58
N GLU A 818 -49.69 19.33 -107.43
CA GLU A 818 -48.23 19.19 -107.20
C GLU A 818 -47.64 20.11 -106.12
N ALA A 819 -48.28 21.24 -105.80
CA ALA A 819 -47.74 22.21 -104.83
C ALA A 819 -47.88 21.79 -103.34
N VAL A 820 -48.76 20.81 -103.04
CA VAL A 820 -49.03 20.38 -101.65
C VAL A 820 -48.00 19.35 -101.15
N SER A 821 -47.40 18.57 -102.05
CA SER A 821 -46.45 17.51 -101.70
C SER A 821 -45.15 18.05 -101.07
N ALA A 822 -44.62 19.16 -101.60
CA ALA A 822 -43.35 19.74 -101.13
C ALA A 822 -43.39 20.29 -99.69
N LYS A 823 -44.58 20.61 -99.16
CA LYS A 823 -44.72 21.14 -97.79
C LYS A 823 -44.74 20.05 -96.72
N VAL A 824 -45.04 18.80 -97.11
CA VAL A 824 -45.07 17.64 -96.22
C VAL A 824 -43.64 17.15 -95.90
N ASP A 825 -42.71 17.20 -96.85
CA ASP A 825 -41.34 16.72 -96.66
C ASP A 825 -40.51 17.60 -95.71
N SER A 826 -40.64 18.92 -95.79
CA SER A 826 -39.97 19.88 -94.88
C SER A 826 -40.39 19.69 -93.42
N THR A 827 -41.65 19.31 -93.19
CA THR A 827 -42.18 19.06 -91.85
C THR A 827 -41.61 17.76 -91.26
N ARG A 828 -41.32 16.76 -92.11
CA ARG A 828 -40.77 15.45 -91.71
C ARG A 828 -39.30 15.51 -91.30
N GLU A 829 -38.49 16.36 -91.95
CA GLU A 829 -37.10 16.62 -91.55
C GLU A 829 -36.99 17.29 -90.17
N THR A 830 -37.89 18.25 -89.89
CA THR A 830 -37.90 18.97 -88.62
C THR A 830 -38.22 18.04 -87.45
N LEU A 831 -39.16 17.11 -87.64
CA LEU A 831 -39.51 16.10 -86.64
C LEU A 831 -38.35 15.11 -86.38
N THR A 832 -37.58 14.77 -87.41
CA THR A 832 -36.46 13.82 -87.31
C THR A 832 -35.29 14.42 -86.50
N ARG A 833 -34.99 15.71 -86.67
CA ARG A 833 -33.97 16.42 -85.88
C ARG A 833 -34.36 16.55 -84.40
N ALA A 834 -35.65 16.78 -84.12
CA ALA A 834 -36.16 16.83 -82.75
C ALA A 834 -36.00 15.48 -82.03
N ASN A 835 -36.23 14.36 -82.73
CA ASN A 835 -36.05 13.02 -82.16
C ASN A 835 -34.58 12.65 -81.90
N GLN A 836 -33.63 13.11 -82.74
CA GLN A 836 -32.19 12.93 -82.48
C GLN A 836 -31.73 13.72 -81.24
N ALA A 837 -32.19 14.96 -81.06
CA ALA A 837 -31.88 15.76 -79.88
C ALA A 837 -32.45 15.16 -78.59
N LEU A 838 -33.62 14.52 -78.67
CA LEU A 838 -34.22 13.78 -77.55
C LEU A 838 -33.38 12.53 -77.20
N GLY A 839 -32.88 11.80 -78.21
CA GLY A 839 -32.01 10.64 -78.03
C GLY A 839 -30.68 10.97 -77.34
N GLN A 840 -29.99 12.03 -77.77
CA GLN A 840 -28.75 12.48 -77.11
C GLN A 840 -28.97 12.88 -75.64
N ARG A 841 -30.14 13.44 -75.33
CA ARG A 841 -30.52 13.82 -73.97
C ARG A 841 -30.83 12.60 -73.10
N ILE A 842 -31.42 11.55 -73.68
CA ILE A 842 -31.61 10.24 -73.03
C ILE A 842 -30.27 9.56 -72.75
N ASP A 843 -29.31 9.61 -73.67
CA ASP A 843 -27.97 9.03 -73.46
C ASP A 843 -27.20 9.77 -72.35
N THR A 844 -27.32 11.09 -72.30
CA THR A 844 -26.73 11.93 -71.24
C THR A 844 -27.37 11.63 -69.86
N VAL A 845 -28.68 11.42 -69.84
CA VAL A 845 -29.42 11.01 -68.63
C VAL A 845 -29.05 9.58 -68.22
N ASN A 846 -28.90 8.63 -69.15
CA ASN A 846 -28.46 7.27 -68.86
C ASN A 846 -27.04 7.23 -68.29
N ALA A 847 -26.13 8.08 -68.77
CA ALA A 847 -24.80 8.24 -68.18
C ALA A 847 -24.86 8.79 -66.75
N SER A 848 -25.68 9.82 -66.50
CA SER A 848 -25.90 10.36 -65.15
C SER A 848 -26.58 9.36 -64.20
N VAL A 849 -27.50 8.53 -64.71
CA VAL A 849 -28.17 7.48 -63.95
C VAL A 849 -27.22 6.32 -63.64
N ASN A 850 -26.33 5.94 -64.56
CA ASN A 850 -25.31 4.92 -64.30
C ASN A 850 -24.24 5.41 -63.31
N ASP A 851 -23.85 6.68 -63.38
CA ASP A 851 -22.96 7.31 -62.40
C ASP A 851 -23.64 7.41 -61.02
N ALA A 852 -24.91 7.83 -60.98
CA ALA A 852 -25.74 7.81 -59.77
C ALA A 852 -25.96 6.38 -59.24
N LYS A 853 -26.03 5.36 -60.09
CA LYS A 853 -26.17 3.94 -59.69
C LYS A 853 -24.86 3.36 -59.13
N ALA A 854 -23.71 3.82 -59.62
CA ALA A 854 -22.40 3.50 -59.05
C ALA A 854 -22.17 4.21 -57.70
N GLN A 855 -22.58 5.48 -57.60
CA GLN A 855 -22.61 6.21 -56.33
C GLN A 855 -23.63 5.59 -55.35
N ILE A 856 -24.81 5.15 -55.81
CA ILE A 856 -25.83 4.46 -55.00
C ILE A 856 -25.42 3.03 -54.61
N SER A 857 -24.62 2.33 -55.39
CA SER A 857 -24.05 1.03 -54.97
C SER A 857 -23.00 1.20 -53.85
N THR A 858 -22.26 2.32 -53.89
CA THR A 858 -21.32 2.74 -52.85
C THR A 858 -22.05 3.29 -51.62
N VAL A 859 -23.13 4.04 -51.82
CA VAL A 859 -24.01 4.60 -50.78
C VAL A 859 -24.95 3.54 -50.20
N SER A 860 -25.38 2.51 -50.91
CA SER A 860 -26.23 1.43 -50.36
C SER A 860 -25.45 0.50 -49.42
N ARG A 861 -24.13 0.36 -49.62
CA ARG A 861 -23.24 -0.21 -48.60
C ARG A 861 -22.92 0.74 -47.43
N ALA A 862 -23.17 2.04 -47.57
CA ALA A 862 -22.93 3.05 -46.53
C ALA A 862 -24.19 3.59 -45.82
N VAL A 863 -25.39 3.44 -46.39
CA VAL A 863 -26.66 4.06 -45.92
C VAL A 863 -27.63 3.02 -45.35
N ALA A 864 -27.36 1.71 -45.48
CA ALA A 864 -27.93 0.73 -44.56
C ALA A 864 -27.23 0.72 -43.17
N THR A 865 -26.22 1.57 -42.96
CA THR A 865 -25.41 1.62 -41.73
C THR A 865 -25.32 2.99 -41.07
N THR A 866 -26.13 3.97 -41.48
CA THR A 866 -26.12 5.31 -40.85
C THR A 866 -27.51 5.91 -40.69
N ASP A 867 -28.32 5.28 -39.82
CA ASP A 867 -29.34 5.99 -39.05
C ASP A 867 -29.13 5.68 -37.55
N GLY A 868 -28.26 6.49 -36.92
CA GLY A 868 -28.42 6.88 -35.52
C GLY A 868 -28.04 5.93 -34.38
N LYS A 869 -27.50 4.71 -34.60
CA LYS A 869 -26.88 3.91 -33.51
C LYS A 869 -25.89 2.88 -34.04
N LEU A 870 -24.60 3.11 -33.77
CA LEU A 870 -23.49 2.17 -33.94
C LEU A 870 -23.75 0.91 -33.07
N SER A 871 -24.11 -0.22 -33.68
CA SER A 871 -24.27 -1.51 -33.01
C SER A 871 -23.09 -2.42 -33.36
N ALA A 872 -22.30 -2.82 -32.36
CA ALA A 872 -21.27 -3.82 -32.51
C ALA A 872 -21.91 -5.21 -32.70
N THR A 873 -21.61 -5.91 -33.79
CA THR A 873 -22.08 -7.28 -34.03
C THR A 873 -21.35 -8.28 -33.11
N HIS A 874 -22.02 -8.74 -32.04
CA HIS A 874 -21.61 -9.88 -31.20
C HIS A 874 -22.16 -11.20 -31.79
N THR A 875 -21.35 -12.27 -31.88
CA THR A 875 -21.87 -13.60 -32.28
C THR A 875 -21.88 -14.54 -31.07
N ILE A 876 -23.08 -14.87 -30.55
CA ILE A 876 -23.29 -15.97 -29.61
C ILE A 876 -23.63 -17.21 -30.44
N LYS A 877 -22.69 -18.16 -30.58
CA LYS A 877 -23.00 -19.46 -31.22
C LYS A 877 -23.92 -20.23 -30.28
N THR A 878 -25.14 -20.52 -30.73
CA THR A 878 -26.09 -21.37 -30.00
C THR A 878 -26.22 -22.72 -30.68
N GLN A 879 -26.25 -23.80 -29.90
CA GLN A 879 -26.47 -25.17 -30.36
C GLN A 879 -27.77 -25.69 -29.73
N THR A 880 -28.60 -26.34 -30.53
CA THR A 880 -29.84 -26.97 -30.05
C THR A 880 -29.49 -28.20 -29.21
N ILE A 881 -29.99 -28.24 -27.98
CA ILE A 881 -29.88 -29.39 -27.06
C ILE A 881 -31.20 -30.17 -27.02
N ALA A 882 -31.18 -31.40 -26.48
CA ALA A 882 -32.37 -32.22 -26.36
C ALA A 882 -33.52 -31.47 -25.64
N GLY A 883 -34.75 -31.56 -26.20
CA GLY A 883 -35.92 -30.82 -25.69
C GLY A 883 -36.20 -29.45 -26.35
N GLY A 884 -35.50 -29.12 -27.45
CA GLY A 884 -35.82 -27.95 -28.29
C GLY A 884 -35.28 -26.60 -27.78
N ARG A 885 -34.52 -26.61 -26.69
CA ARG A 885 -33.87 -25.42 -26.13
C ARG A 885 -32.51 -25.20 -26.79
N LYS A 886 -32.04 -23.95 -26.85
CA LYS A 886 -30.74 -23.58 -27.39
C LYS A 886 -29.77 -23.23 -26.26
N ALA A 887 -28.59 -23.85 -26.26
CA ALA A 887 -27.51 -23.57 -25.31
C ALA A 887 -26.34 -22.88 -26.02
N ILE A 888 -25.55 -22.08 -25.29
CA ILE A 888 -24.39 -21.37 -25.84
C ILE A 888 -23.22 -22.35 -26.01
N ALA A 889 -22.70 -22.48 -27.23
CA ALA A 889 -21.59 -23.38 -27.55
C ALA A 889 -20.20 -22.73 -27.31
N GLY A 890 -20.13 -21.41 -27.14
CA GLY A 890 -18.91 -20.66 -26.80
C GLY A 890 -19.13 -19.14 -26.84
N ILE A 891 -18.33 -18.39 -26.08
CA ILE A 891 -18.32 -16.91 -26.02
C ILE A 891 -16.92 -16.43 -26.46
N VAL A 892 -16.85 -15.55 -27.47
CA VAL A 892 -15.60 -14.90 -27.90
C VAL A 892 -15.77 -13.39 -27.74
N LEU A 893 -14.86 -12.77 -27.00
CA LEU A 893 -14.73 -11.32 -26.82
C LEU A 893 -13.35 -10.92 -27.32
N GLY A 894 -13.31 -10.12 -28.39
CA GLY A 894 -12.09 -9.51 -28.90
C GLY A 894 -12.34 -8.03 -29.13
N ALA A 895 -11.53 -7.18 -28.50
CA ALA A 895 -11.51 -5.76 -28.77
C ALA A 895 -10.45 -5.47 -29.84
N SER A 896 -10.84 -4.80 -30.92
CA SER A 896 -9.92 -4.16 -31.86
C SER A 896 -10.49 -2.80 -32.23
N GLY A 897 -9.74 -1.76 -31.94
CA GLY A 897 -10.03 -0.38 -32.36
C GLY A 897 -10.07 0.59 -31.19
N ASP A 898 -8.95 1.27 -31.01
CA ASP A 898 -8.79 2.60 -30.38
C ASP A 898 -8.50 2.63 -28.87
N ASN A 899 -7.37 3.26 -28.59
CA ASN A 899 -6.56 3.18 -27.38
C ASN A 899 -7.18 3.94 -26.18
N ARG A 900 -8.38 3.56 -25.72
CA ARG A 900 -8.92 3.91 -24.39
C ARG A 900 -9.73 2.73 -23.83
N THR A 901 -9.40 2.33 -22.61
CA THR A 901 -9.94 1.21 -21.83
C THR A 901 -11.43 0.95 -22.01
N ALA A 902 -11.78 -0.07 -22.80
CA ALA A 902 -13.09 -0.70 -22.81
C ALA A 902 -13.00 -2.04 -22.08
N GLU A 903 -13.38 -2.08 -20.80
CA GLU A 903 -13.61 -3.35 -20.11
C GLU A 903 -14.85 -4.02 -20.72
N SER A 904 -14.63 -5.13 -21.44
CA SER A 904 -15.73 -5.97 -21.92
C SER A 904 -16.30 -6.77 -20.75
N SER A 905 -17.50 -6.43 -20.29
CA SER A 905 -18.24 -7.22 -19.29
C SER A 905 -19.42 -7.96 -19.93
N VAL A 906 -19.66 -9.20 -19.49
CA VAL A 906 -20.84 -9.99 -19.86
C VAL A 906 -21.76 -10.02 -18.66
N ILE A 907 -22.89 -9.30 -18.75
CA ILE A 907 -23.88 -9.22 -17.67
C ILE A 907 -24.97 -10.26 -17.93
N VAL A 908 -25.10 -11.24 -17.05
CA VAL A 908 -26.16 -12.25 -17.06
C VAL A 908 -26.96 -12.17 -15.76
N MET A 909 -28.29 -12.31 -15.83
CA MET A 909 -29.13 -12.39 -14.62
C MET A 909 -28.81 -13.69 -13.88
N ALA A 910 -28.61 -13.61 -12.56
CA ALA A 910 -28.16 -14.75 -11.74
C ALA A 910 -29.09 -15.97 -11.87
N ASP A 911 -30.40 -15.77 -11.88
CA ASP A 911 -31.44 -16.80 -12.05
C ASP A 911 -31.54 -17.39 -13.47
N LYS A 912 -30.83 -16.81 -14.45
CA LYS A 912 -30.86 -17.21 -15.86
C LYS A 912 -29.59 -17.91 -16.34
N PHE A 913 -28.58 -18.06 -15.49
CA PHE A 913 -27.33 -18.74 -15.83
C PHE A 913 -27.35 -20.20 -15.37
N GLY A 914 -27.62 -21.13 -16.30
CA GLY A 914 -27.66 -22.56 -16.04
C GLY A 914 -26.73 -23.36 -16.95
N VAL A 915 -26.14 -24.43 -16.42
CA VAL A 915 -25.19 -25.29 -17.13
C VAL A 915 -25.79 -26.68 -17.32
N VAL A 916 -25.48 -27.31 -18.46
CA VAL A 916 -25.80 -28.70 -18.78
C VAL A 916 -24.51 -29.47 -19.00
N LYS A 917 -24.46 -30.76 -18.63
CA LYS A 917 -23.22 -31.55 -18.71
C LYS A 917 -22.72 -31.74 -20.14
N ASN A 918 -23.64 -31.88 -21.10
CA ASN A 918 -23.35 -31.97 -22.54
C ASN A 918 -24.65 -31.76 -23.35
N ALA A 919 -24.55 -31.75 -24.68
CA ALA A 919 -25.69 -31.48 -25.58
C ALA A 919 -26.85 -32.50 -25.49
N ASN A 920 -26.60 -33.67 -24.90
CA ASN A 920 -27.58 -34.75 -24.72
C ASN A 920 -28.25 -34.71 -23.33
N ASP A 921 -27.82 -33.82 -22.42
CA ASP A 921 -28.36 -33.69 -21.08
C ASP A 921 -29.40 -32.56 -21.02
N GLY A 922 -30.66 -32.92 -20.72
CA GLY A 922 -31.79 -31.99 -20.65
C GLY A 922 -31.95 -31.26 -19.31
N ASN A 923 -31.16 -31.64 -18.29
CA ASN A 923 -31.26 -31.07 -16.94
C ASN A 923 -30.39 -29.82 -16.80
N VAL A 924 -31.02 -28.64 -16.98
CA VAL A 924 -30.36 -27.34 -16.78
C VAL A 924 -30.25 -27.04 -15.28
N VAL A 925 -29.02 -26.98 -14.76
CA VAL A 925 -28.76 -26.65 -13.35
C VAL A 925 -28.46 -25.15 -13.22
N PRO A 926 -29.29 -24.36 -12.53
CA PRO A 926 -29.00 -22.94 -12.29
C PRO A 926 -27.82 -22.82 -11.32
N MET A 927 -26.77 -22.10 -11.74
CA MET A 927 -25.52 -22.04 -10.97
C MET A 927 -25.49 -20.86 -10.00
N LEU A 928 -26.28 -19.81 -10.26
CA LEU A 928 -26.33 -18.61 -9.45
C LEU A 928 -27.78 -18.35 -9.01
N SER A 929 -27.93 -17.80 -7.80
CA SER A 929 -29.20 -17.33 -7.26
C SER A 929 -28.93 -16.09 -6.41
N VAL A 930 -29.90 -15.20 -6.25
CA VAL A 930 -29.77 -14.05 -5.33
C VAL A 930 -30.70 -14.28 -4.16
N VAL A 931 -30.12 -14.37 -2.96
CA VAL A 931 -30.85 -14.50 -1.70
C VAL A 931 -30.37 -13.37 -0.79
N ASN A 932 -31.29 -12.55 -0.29
CA ASN A 932 -30.99 -11.40 0.59
C ASN A 932 -29.92 -10.44 0.01
N ASN A 933 -30.07 -10.02 -1.26
CA ASN A 933 -29.14 -9.15 -1.97
C ASN A 933 -27.69 -9.66 -2.05
N ARG A 934 -27.49 -10.98 -1.90
CA ARG A 934 -26.19 -11.64 -2.06
C ARG A 934 -26.31 -12.77 -3.08
N VAL A 935 -25.29 -12.92 -3.91
CA VAL A 935 -25.21 -14.01 -4.89
C VAL A 935 -24.84 -15.30 -4.15
N ALA A 936 -25.74 -16.28 -4.19
CA ALA A 936 -25.54 -17.63 -3.71
C ALA A 936 -25.34 -18.57 -4.91
N VAL A 937 -24.24 -19.33 -4.91
CA VAL A 937 -23.94 -20.33 -5.93
C VAL A 937 -24.63 -21.64 -5.54
N ASN A 938 -25.41 -22.25 -6.44
CA ASN A 938 -26.22 -23.42 -6.12
C ASN A 938 -25.51 -24.71 -6.57
N GLY A 939 -25.30 -25.66 -5.64
CA GLY A 939 -24.54 -26.92 -5.84
C GLY A 939 -23.28 -27.04 -4.97
N ASP A 940 -22.64 -28.21 -4.97
CA ASP A 940 -21.34 -28.42 -4.31
C ASP A 940 -20.25 -27.60 -5.01
N LEU A 941 -19.93 -26.41 -4.49
CA LEU A 941 -18.85 -25.56 -5.00
C LEU A 941 -17.45 -26.16 -4.74
N ILE A 942 -17.35 -27.11 -3.82
CA ILE A 942 -16.11 -27.65 -3.27
C ILE A 942 -16.33 -29.17 -3.13
N ALA A 943 -15.80 -29.96 -4.07
CA ALA A 943 -15.86 -31.42 -4.03
C ALA A 943 -15.31 -31.98 -2.71
N ASP A 944 -15.73 -33.18 -2.33
CA ASP A 944 -15.22 -33.88 -1.13
C ASP A 944 -13.67 -33.82 -1.07
N GLY A 945 -13.14 -33.26 0.03
CA GLY A 945 -11.70 -33.07 0.23
C GLY A 945 -11.03 -31.80 -0.35
N THR A 946 -11.78 -30.78 -0.82
CA THR A 946 -11.18 -29.66 -1.58
C THR A 946 -10.86 -28.35 -0.85
N ILE A 947 -10.95 -28.26 0.49
CA ILE A 947 -10.13 -27.29 1.25
C ILE A 947 -8.94 -28.04 1.86
N LEU A 948 -7.86 -28.12 1.09
CA LEU A 948 -6.55 -28.55 1.57
C LEU A 948 -5.83 -27.34 2.16
N GLY A 949 -4.93 -27.54 3.15
CA GLY A 949 -4.18 -26.44 3.76
C GLY A 949 -3.41 -25.56 2.76
N LYS A 950 -3.12 -26.07 1.56
CA LYS A 950 -2.51 -25.32 0.44
C LYS A 950 -3.46 -24.31 -0.26
N HIS A 951 -4.77 -24.47 -0.09
CA HIS A 951 -5.80 -23.56 -0.62
C HIS A 951 -6.06 -22.39 0.33
N ILE A 952 -5.61 -22.49 1.58
CA ILE A 952 -5.49 -21.37 2.51
C ILE A 952 -4.06 -20.84 2.35
N ARG A 953 -3.92 -19.65 1.78
CA ARG A 953 -2.60 -19.00 1.62
C ARG A 953 -1.97 -18.81 3.02
N ALA A 954 -0.66 -18.98 3.16
CA ALA A 954 0.04 -18.69 4.42
C ALA A 954 -0.34 -17.30 4.94
N ASN A 955 -0.59 -17.18 6.26
CA ASN A 955 -1.06 -15.97 6.95
C ASN A 955 -2.51 -15.52 6.68
N GLN A 956 -3.43 -16.43 6.31
CA GLN A 956 -4.86 -16.16 6.44
C GLN A 956 -5.42 -16.75 7.74
N THR A 957 -6.18 -15.92 8.48
CA THR A 957 -6.86 -16.31 9.72
C THR A 957 -8.32 -16.62 9.41
N LEU A 958 -8.77 -17.83 9.74
CA LEU A 958 -10.19 -18.16 9.77
C LEU A 958 -10.74 -17.75 11.13
N THR A 959 -11.34 -16.57 11.23
CA THR A 959 -11.86 -16.04 12.49
C THR A 959 -13.30 -16.50 12.70
N SER A 960 -13.55 -17.26 13.78
CA SER A 960 -14.87 -17.77 14.21
C SER A 960 -15.62 -18.71 13.25
N PRO A 961 -14.99 -19.76 12.68
CA PRO A 961 -15.75 -20.79 11.98
C PRO A 961 -16.50 -21.68 12.99
N ASN A 962 -17.81 -21.87 12.80
CA ASN A 962 -18.56 -22.92 13.50
C ASN A 962 -18.37 -24.24 12.73
N ILE A 963 -17.41 -25.07 13.18
CA ILE A 963 -17.13 -26.38 12.56
C ILE A 963 -17.93 -27.45 13.31
N ASN A 964 -19.17 -27.68 12.89
CA ASN A 964 -20.00 -28.77 13.42
C ASN A 964 -19.65 -30.10 12.73
N GLY A 965 -19.08 -31.05 13.48
CA GLY A 965 -18.82 -32.42 13.03
C GLY A 965 -17.50 -32.68 12.28
N GLY A 966 -16.53 -31.74 12.33
CA GLY A 966 -15.25 -31.87 11.64
C GLY A 966 -14.08 -32.33 12.53
N ARG A 967 -13.03 -32.91 11.92
CA ARG A 967 -11.75 -33.21 12.57
C ARG A 967 -10.73 -32.12 12.26
N LEU A 968 -10.23 -31.42 13.27
CA LEU A 968 -9.08 -30.52 13.13
C LEU A 968 -7.80 -31.34 13.31
N ASN A 969 -6.87 -31.35 12.35
CA ASN A 969 -5.62 -32.11 12.43
C ASN A 969 -4.43 -31.25 11.97
N ILE A 970 -3.63 -30.79 12.92
CA ILE A 970 -2.49 -29.90 12.68
C ILE A 970 -1.19 -30.70 12.85
N GLY A 971 -0.28 -30.53 11.88
CA GLY A 971 1.08 -31.09 11.94
C GLY A 971 1.14 -32.62 11.88
N ASN A 972 0.34 -33.27 11.02
CA ASN A 972 0.29 -34.74 10.87
C ASN A 972 0.00 -35.49 12.19
N GLY A 973 -1.03 -35.02 12.92
CA GLY A 973 -1.49 -35.65 14.15
C GLY A 973 -0.77 -35.17 15.40
N ASN A 974 -0.07 -34.03 15.32
CA ASN A 974 0.53 -33.37 16.48
C ASN A 974 -0.50 -32.61 17.32
N PHE A 975 -1.59 -32.12 16.72
CA PHE A 975 -2.75 -31.59 17.42
C PHE A 975 -4.03 -32.02 16.70
N ILE A 976 -4.92 -32.76 17.36
CA ILE A 976 -6.19 -33.25 16.82
C ILE A 976 -7.33 -32.83 17.73
N VAL A 977 -8.40 -32.27 17.15
CA VAL A 977 -9.73 -32.21 17.78
C VAL A 977 -10.64 -33.12 16.96
N ASP A 978 -11.21 -34.16 17.57
CA ASP A 978 -12.11 -35.07 16.88
C ASP A 978 -13.58 -34.65 16.96
N SER A 979 -14.46 -35.34 16.23
CA SER A 979 -15.90 -35.06 16.19
C SER A 979 -16.64 -35.31 17.51
N ASN A 980 -16.00 -35.95 18.48
CA ASN A 980 -16.54 -36.19 19.82
C ASN A 980 -16.03 -35.13 20.84
N GLY A 981 -15.25 -34.15 20.37
CA GLY A 981 -14.68 -33.09 21.21
C GLY A 981 -13.40 -33.50 21.94
N ASN A 982 -12.80 -34.66 21.64
CA ASN A 982 -11.54 -35.06 22.26
C ASN A 982 -10.38 -34.26 21.66
N VAL A 983 -9.49 -33.77 22.52
CA VAL A 983 -8.29 -33.04 22.13
C VAL A 983 -7.05 -33.93 22.34
N THR A 984 -6.28 -34.17 21.28
CA THR A 984 -5.00 -34.89 21.33
C THR A 984 -3.86 -33.95 20.91
N ALA A 985 -2.93 -33.63 21.80
CA ALA A 985 -1.71 -32.89 21.45
C ALA A 985 -0.45 -33.71 21.78
N LYS A 986 0.42 -33.95 20.80
CA LYS A 986 1.63 -34.79 20.98
C LYS A 986 2.87 -34.00 21.43
N LYS A 987 2.93 -32.69 21.21
CA LYS A 987 4.06 -31.80 21.54
C LYS A 987 3.61 -30.37 21.91
N GLY A 988 2.65 -30.24 22.84
CA GLY A 988 2.09 -28.94 23.24
C GLY A 988 2.45 -28.56 24.68
N THR A 989 2.73 -27.28 24.90
CA THR A 989 2.76 -26.67 26.25
C THR A 989 1.37 -26.17 26.59
N PHE A 990 0.75 -26.71 27.63
CA PHE A 990 -0.54 -26.24 28.14
C PHE A 990 -0.31 -25.38 29.38
N SER A 991 -0.69 -24.10 29.34
CA SER A 991 -0.63 -23.18 30.48
C SER A 991 -2.05 -22.81 30.95
N GLY A 992 -2.28 -22.81 32.27
CA GLY A 992 -3.58 -22.49 32.88
C GLY A 992 -4.24 -23.65 33.65
N ASN A 993 -5.52 -23.49 34.02
CA ASN A 993 -6.30 -24.52 34.72
C ASN A 993 -6.84 -25.57 33.73
N LEU A 994 -6.48 -26.84 33.93
CA LEU A 994 -7.01 -27.96 33.17
C LEU A 994 -8.17 -28.62 33.94
N ASN A 995 -9.41 -28.23 33.63
CA ASN A 995 -10.62 -28.76 34.27
C ASN A 995 -11.29 -29.80 33.36
N GLY A 996 -11.26 -31.07 33.75
CA GLY A 996 -11.95 -32.16 33.05
C GLY A 996 -12.55 -33.15 34.04
N ALA A 997 -13.75 -33.67 33.74
CA ALA A 997 -14.43 -34.65 34.61
C ALA A 997 -13.72 -36.02 34.61
N THR A 998 -13.02 -36.35 33.53
CA THR A 998 -12.24 -37.59 33.34
C THR A 998 -11.04 -37.31 32.44
N GLY A 999 -9.85 -37.79 32.79
CA GLY A 999 -8.65 -37.66 31.96
C GLY A 999 -7.52 -38.57 32.43
N THR A 1000 -6.66 -39.00 31.50
CA THR A 1000 -5.49 -39.84 31.78
C THR A 1000 -4.23 -39.07 31.37
N PHE A 1001 -3.33 -38.80 32.32
CA PHE A 1001 -2.01 -38.25 32.04
C PHE A 1001 -0.99 -39.39 31.91
N LYS A 1002 -0.18 -39.38 30.85
CA LYS A 1002 0.87 -40.38 30.62
C LYS A 1002 2.19 -39.65 30.37
N GLY A 1003 3.03 -39.53 31.40
CA GLY A 1003 4.31 -38.81 31.36
C GLY A 1003 4.79 -38.38 32.75
N ASP A 1004 5.79 -37.49 32.80
CA ASP A 1004 6.32 -36.90 34.03
C ASP A 1004 5.52 -35.66 34.45
N ILE A 1005 5.16 -35.57 35.74
CA ILE A 1005 4.57 -34.37 36.35
C ILE A 1005 5.62 -33.75 37.26
N SER A 1006 6.19 -32.62 36.86
CA SER A 1006 7.19 -31.87 37.64
C SER A 1006 6.58 -30.56 38.14
N ALA A 1007 6.39 -30.43 39.44
CA ALA A 1007 5.93 -29.20 40.09
C ALA A 1007 6.73 -28.93 41.36
N ALA A 1008 6.98 -27.65 41.67
CA ALA A 1008 7.66 -27.26 42.92
C ALA A 1008 6.81 -27.59 44.17
N SER A 1009 5.47 -27.58 44.04
CA SER A 1009 4.51 -28.10 45.03
C SER A 1009 3.16 -28.38 44.36
N GLY A 1010 2.37 -29.31 44.91
CA GLY A 1010 1.05 -29.67 44.38
C GLY A 1010 0.25 -30.57 45.34
N THR A 1011 -1.07 -30.66 45.17
CA THR A 1011 -1.94 -31.52 46.00
C THR A 1011 -2.82 -32.40 45.14
N PHE A 1012 -2.76 -33.71 45.33
CA PHE A 1012 -3.71 -34.66 44.74
C PHE A 1012 -4.83 -34.96 45.76
N ARG A 1013 -6.09 -34.72 45.41
CA ARG A 1013 -7.26 -35.04 46.26
C ARG A 1013 -8.05 -36.20 45.63
N GLY A 1014 -7.97 -37.40 46.21
CA GLY A 1014 -8.67 -38.60 45.71
C GLY A 1014 -7.94 -39.91 46.03
N LYS A 1015 -8.44 -41.04 45.50
CA LYS A 1015 -7.73 -42.33 45.55
C LYS A 1015 -6.65 -42.36 44.46
N ILE A 1016 -5.41 -42.61 44.85
CA ILE A 1016 -4.25 -42.69 43.95
C ILE A 1016 -3.74 -44.14 43.96
N TYR A 1017 -3.52 -44.71 42.78
CA TYR A 1017 -2.87 -46.00 42.61
C TYR A 1017 -1.53 -45.76 41.92
N ALA A 1018 -0.42 -46.12 42.59
CA ALA A 1018 0.94 -45.98 42.07
C ALA A 1018 1.70 -47.29 42.32
N GLU A 1019 2.31 -47.84 41.27
CA GLU A 1019 3.05 -49.12 41.37
C GLU A 1019 4.47 -48.94 41.94
N ASN A 1020 5.09 -47.78 41.73
CA ASN A 1020 6.42 -47.46 42.25
C ASN A 1020 6.50 -45.97 42.63
N ILE A 1021 6.82 -45.68 43.89
CA ILE A 1021 7.14 -44.34 44.40
C ILE A 1021 8.61 -44.36 44.77
N ILE A 1022 9.44 -43.55 44.11
CA ILE A 1022 10.89 -43.53 44.35
C ILE A 1022 11.19 -42.53 45.47
N ASP A 1023 11.44 -43.12 46.66
CA ASP A 1023 11.82 -42.53 47.96
C ASP A 1023 10.73 -41.78 48.76
N ASP A 1024 10.76 -41.92 50.10
CA ASP A 1024 10.27 -40.87 51.02
C ASP A 1024 9.18 -41.17 52.08
N THR A 1025 8.67 -42.39 52.32
CA THR A 1025 7.65 -42.56 53.40
C THR A 1025 7.81 -43.76 54.33
N ALA A 1026 8.01 -45.01 53.87
CA ALA A 1026 8.28 -46.15 54.77
C ALA A 1026 8.91 -47.34 54.04
N GLN A 1027 9.90 -47.99 54.65
CA GLN A 1027 10.50 -49.25 54.17
C GLN A 1027 10.38 -50.34 55.24
N ALA A 1028 9.90 -51.52 54.85
CA ALA A 1028 9.77 -52.66 55.75
C ALA A 1028 10.95 -53.63 55.57
N PHE A 1029 11.44 -54.18 56.67
CA PHE A 1029 12.49 -55.20 56.71
C PHE A 1029 12.08 -56.33 57.65
N THR A 1030 12.66 -57.52 57.49
CA THR A 1030 12.48 -58.63 58.42
C THR A 1030 13.75 -58.84 59.23
N LEU A 1031 13.65 -58.69 60.55
CA LEU A 1031 14.73 -58.91 61.50
C LEU A 1031 14.66 -60.34 62.02
N GLN A 1032 15.62 -61.17 61.62
CA GLN A 1032 15.67 -62.58 62.03
C GLN A 1032 16.42 -62.78 63.34
N HIS A 1033 15.96 -63.72 64.16
CA HIS A 1033 16.61 -64.00 65.44
C HIS A 1033 18.03 -64.54 65.25
N GLY A 1034 19.02 -63.94 65.93
CA GLY A 1034 20.42 -64.34 65.88
C GLY A 1034 21.20 -63.91 64.62
N LYS A 1035 20.57 -63.17 63.69
CA LYS A 1035 21.25 -62.63 62.50
C LYS A 1035 21.19 -61.09 62.47
N PRO A 1036 22.29 -60.40 62.14
CA PRO A 1036 22.27 -58.95 61.97
C PRO A 1036 21.49 -58.56 60.71
N LEU A 1037 20.72 -57.48 60.81
CA LEU A 1037 20.07 -56.83 59.68
C LEU A 1037 20.74 -55.48 59.40
N THR A 1038 21.21 -55.27 58.17
CA THR A 1038 21.78 -54.00 57.73
C THR A 1038 20.73 -53.17 57.01
N ILE A 1039 20.44 -51.99 57.55
CA ILE A 1039 19.63 -50.96 56.93
C ILE A 1039 20.59 -49.94 56.29
N PRO A 1040 20.54 -49.70 54.97
CA PRO A 1040 21.45 -48.80 54.28
C PRO A 1040 21.26 -47.34 54.72
N ALA A 1041 22.26 -46.50 54.46
CA ALA A 1041 22.19 -45.06 54.72
C ALA A 1041 21.14 -44.37 53.83
N PHE A 1042 20.31 -43.50 54.42
CA PHE A 1042 19.31 -42.70 53.70
C PHE A 1042 19.58 -41.20 53.85
N GLY A 1043 19.20 -40.39 52.87
CA GLY A 1043 19.46 -38.93 52.86
C GLY A 1043 18.76 -38.11 53.94
N LYS A 1044 17.83 -38.70 54.71
CA LYS A 1044 17.03 -38.04 55.75
C LYS A 1044 17.04 -38.83 57.06
N LYS A 1045 16.71 -38.14 58.16
CA LYS A 1045 16.54 -38.75 59.49
C LYS A 1045 15.40 -39.77 59.44
N ARG A 1046 15.52 -40.90 60.14
CA ARG A 1046 14.52 -41.98 60.14
C ARG A 1046 14.13 -42.39 61.55
N VAL A 1047 12.88 -42.83 61.71
CA VAL A 1047 12.42 -43.57 62.88
C VAL A 1047 12.29 -45.04 62.51
N ILE A 1048 12.98 -45.92 63.22
CA ILE A 1048 12.84 -47.37 63.07
C ILE A 1048 11.87 -47.84 64.13
N LEU A 1049 10.73 -48.36 63.67
CA LEU A 1049 9.68 -48.94 64.51
C LEU A 1049 9.87 -50.45 64.63
N ILE A 1050 9.97 -50.92 65.86
CA ILE A 1050 9.97 -52.33 66.23
C ILE A 1050 8.59 -52.63 66.82
N PRO A 1051 7.73 -53.37 66.10
CA PRO A 1051 6.43 -53.75 66.64
C PRO A 1051 6.60 -54.73 67.79
N ALA A 1052 5.52 -54.91 68.55
CA ALA A 1052 5.42 -55.90 69.60
C ALA A 1052 5.84 -57.30 69.12
N CYS A 1053 6.92 -57.81 69.68
CA CYS A 1053 7.35 -59.20 69.51
C CYS A 1053 7.20 -59.97 70.84
N PHE A 1054 6.64 -61.17 70.74
CA PHE A 1054 6.50 -62.12 71.84
C PHE A 1054 7.43 -63.30 71.59
N CYS A 1055 8.41 -63.48 72.48
CA CYS A 1055 9.19 -64.70 72.51
C CYS A 1055 8.65 -65.64 73.60
N GLU A 1056 8.57 -66.93 73.29
CA GLU A 1056 8.15 -67.96 74.22
C GLU A 1056 9.34 -68.43 75.05
N LEU A 1057 9.22 -68.33 76.37
CA LEU A 1057 10.18 -68.86 77.33
C LEU A 1057 9.62 -70.16 77.91
N ARG A 1058 10.34 -71.27 77.78
CA ARG A 1058 9.96 -72.54 78.38
C ARG A 1058 10.93 -72.94 79.45
N VAL A 1059 10.41 -73.35 80.60
CA VAL A 1059 11.24 -73.92 81.66
C VAL A 1059 11.48 -75.40 81.32
N GLY A 1060 12.75 -75.82 81.33
CA GLY A 1060 13.11 -77.21 81.06
C GLY A 1060 12.49 -78.17 82.09
N MET A 1061 12.13 -79.35 81.62
CA MET A 1061 11.59 -80.40 82.48
C MET A 1061 12.71 -81.04 83.31
N ALA A 1062 12.52 -81.16 84.62
CA ALA A 1062 13.40 -82.00 85.44
C ALA A 1062 12.88 -83.44 85.42
N SER A 1063 13.72 -84.38 85.00
CA SER A 1063 13.42 -85.81 85.12
C SER A 1063 13.67 -86.26 86.58
N GLY A 1064 12.65 -86.20 87.43
CA GLY A 1064 12.72 -86.75 88.80
C GLY A 1064 11.80 -86.05 89.80
N SER A 1065 10.99 -86.84 90.51
CA SER A 1065 9.97 -86.41 91.47
C SER A 1065 10.57 -85.85 92.76
N SER A 1066 10.82 -84.54 92.80
CA SER A 1066 10.78 -83.68 93.99
C SER A 1066 10.80 -82.21 93.54
N ALA A 1067 9.86 -81.41 94.06
CA ALA A 1067 9.60 -80.04 93.65
C ALA A 1067 10.77 -79.07 93.92
N ALA A 1068 11.79 -79.08 93.06
CA ALA A 1068 12.70 -77.96 92.94
C ALA A 1068 12.01 -76.89 92.09
N THR A 1069 11.88 -75.68 92.63
CA THR A 1069 11.43 -74.52 91.86
C THR A 1069 12.47 -74.24 90.78
N ILE A 1070 12.18 -74.61 89.53
CA ILE A 1070 13.03 -74.27 88.39
C ILE A 1070 12.60 -72.90 87.88
N GLN A 1071 13.53 -71.95 87.87
CA GLN A 1071 13.32 -70.62 87.31
C GLN A 1071 14.14 -70.46 86.04
N ALA A 1072 13.47 -70.06 84.97
CA ALA A 1072 14.12 -69.50 83.80
C ALA A 1072 13.73 -68.03 83.72
N SER A 1073 14.72 -67.17 83.50
CA SER A 1073 14.47 -65.79 83.08
C SER A 1073 15.16 -65.57 81.76
N ALA A 1074 14.53 -64.81 80.89
CA ALA A 1074 15.10 -64.50 79.60
C ALA A 1074 14.97 -63.01 79.31
N THR A 1075 16.00 -62.49 78.66
CA THR A 1075 16.03 -61.12 78.15
C THR A 1075 16.22 -61.17 76.64
N VAL A 1076 15.38 -60.45 75.94
CA VAL A 1076 15.48 -60.20 74.51
C VAL A 1076 16.00 -58.79 74.35
N THR A 1077 17.09 -58.61 73.59
CA THR A 1077 17.63 -57.28 73.29
C THR A 1077 17.74 -57.08 71.80
N ILE A 1078 17.33 -55.90 71.35
CA ILE A 1078 17.54 -55.42 69.99
C ILE A 1078 18.42 -54.18 70.07
N ARG A 1079 19.62 -54.23 69.49
CA ARG A 1079 20.58 -53.11 69.50
C ARG A 1079 20.93 -52.66 68.09
N SER A 1080 20.94 -51.35 67.90
CA SER A 1080 21.42 -50.68 66.70
C SER A 1080 22.86 -50.22 66.88
N SER A 1081 23.69 -50.38 65.84
CA SER A 1081 25.04 -49.80 65.79
C SER A 1081 25.04 -48.27 65.84
N ALA A 1082 23.90 -47.61 65.57
CA ALA A 1082 23.72 -46.17 65.67
C ALA A 1082 23.39 -45.69 67.10
N GLY A 1083 23.38 -46.57 68.11
CA GLY A 1083 23.27 -46.22 69.54
C GLY A 1083 21.90 -46.44 70.19
N GLY A 1084 20.87 -46.87 69.45
CA GLY A 1084 19.55 -47.21 69.99
C GLY A 1084 19.46 -48.65 70.48
N SER A 1085 18.76 -48.91 71.59
CA SER A 1085 18.46 -50.28 72.03
C SER A 1085 17.11 -50.40 72.71
N VAL A 1086 16.43 -51.52 72.51
CA VAL A 1086 15.21 -51.91 73.22
C VAL A 1086 15.39 -53.30 73.80
N SER A 1087 14.92 -53.51 75.02
CA SER A 1087 15.01 -54.82 75.68
C SER A 1087 13.73 -55.17 76.40
N GLY A 1088 13.35 -56.43 76.31
CA GLY A 1088 12.27 -57.04 77.07
C GLY A 1088 12.82 -58.12 77.99
N SER A 1089 12.29 -58.24 79.19
CA SER A 1089 12.61 -59.36 80.09
C SER A 1089 11.35 -60.06 80.56
N GLY A 1090 11.46 -61.36 80.82
CA GLY A 1090 10.37 -62.18 81.34
C GLY A 1090 10.92 -63.36 82.12
N SER A 1091 10.09 -63.91 83.01
CA SER A 1091 10.47 -65.05 83.86
C SER A 1091 9.31 -66.03 83.98
N ALA A 1092 9.62 -67.33 84.00
CA ALA A 1092 8.68 -68.41 84.27
C ALA A 1092 9.22 -69.29 85.40
N LYS A 1093 8.33 -69.84 86.23
CA LYS A 1093 8.69 -70.50 87.49
C LYS A 1093 7.84 -71.76 87.70
N GLY A 1094 8.35 -72.91 87.27
CA GLY A 1094 7.67 -74.20 87.40
C GLY A 1094 8.14 -75.18 86.31
N SER A 1095 8.09 -76.48 86.56
CA SER A 1095 8.56 -77.47 85.57
C SER A 1095 7.56 -77.61 84.43
N GLY A 1096 8.00 -77.39 83.18
CA GLY A 1096 7.12 -77.44 82.00
C GLY A 1096 6.21 -76.22 81.83
N GLU A 1097 6.37 -75.17 82.64
CA GLU A 1097 5.62 -73.92 82.46
C GLU A 1097 6.21 -73.07 81.33
N SER A 1098 5.33 -72.36 80.61
CA SER A 1098 5.69 -71.35 79.62
C SER A 1098 5.45 -69.94 80.17
N GLY A 1099 6.39 -69.03 79.90
CA GLY A 1099 6.22 -67.59 80.05
C GLY A 1099 6.49 -66.87 78.73
N SER A 1100 6.31 -65.55 78.71
CA SER A 1100 6.57 -64.73 77.53
C SER A 1100 7.52 -63.59 77.84
N VAL A 1101 8.44 -63.32 76.92
CA VAL A 1101 9.25 -62.09 76.92
C VAL A 1101 8.70 -61.16 75.85
N PHE A 1102 8.40 -59.92 76.24
CA PHE A 1102 7.83 -58.90 75.35
C PHE A 1102 8.83 -57.81 75.04
N VAL A 1103 9.09 -57.54 73.76
CA VAL A 1103 9.94 -56.42 73.32
C VAL A 1103 9.23 -55.59 72.25
N SER A 1104 9.20 -54.27 72.44
CA SER A 1104 8.67 -53.30 71.47
C SER A 1104 9.32 -51.94 71.68
N GLY A 1105 9.43 -51.13 70.63
CA GLY A 1105 9.85 -49.74 70.77
C GLY A 1105 10.30 -49.12 69.46
N PHE A 1106 10.90 -47.95 69.53
CA PHE A 1106 11.46 -47.28 68.37
C PHE A 1106 12.78 -46.59 68.73
N PHE A 1107 13.61 -46.35 67.72
CA PHE A 1107 14.77 -45.47 67.87
C PHE A 1107 15.01 -44.68 66.58
N VAL A 1108 15.65 -43.52 66.75
CA VAL A 1108 15.85 -42.57 65.67
C VAL A 1108 17.27 -42.67 65.14
N VAL A 1109 17.41 -42.68 63.82
CA VAL A 1109 18.69 -42.73 63.11
C VAL A 1109 18.89 -41.44 62.32
N ASN A 1110 20.08 -40.87 62.37
CA ASN A 1110 20.41 -39.65 61.63
C ASN A 1110 20.54 -39.93 60.12
N ALA A 1111 20.40 -38.86 59.34
CA ALA A 1111 20.63 -38.93 57.90
C ALA A 1111 22.04 -39.48 57.58
N ASN A 1112 22.16 -40.12 56.43
CA ASN A 1112 23.36 -40.71 55.86
C ASN A 1112 24.08 -41.74 56.76
N THR A 1113 23.35 -42.36 57.69
CA THR A 1113 23.91 -43.33 58.63
C THR A 1113 23.41 -44.75 58.31
N THR A 1114 24.31 -45.65 57.91
CA THR A 1114 24.01 -47.08 57.79
C THR A 1114 23.82 -47.67 59.20
N THR A 1115 22.72 -48.41 59.40
CA THR A 1115 22.35 -48.94 60.70
C THR A 1115 22.30 -50.46 60.69
N ILE A 1116 23.05 -51.11 61.57
CA ILE A 1116 23.01 -52.56 61.76
C ILE A 1116 22.23 -52.87 63.03
N ILE A 1117 21.17 -53.68 62.92
CA ILE A 1117 20.33 -54.10 64.03
C ILE A 1117 20.61 -55.56 64.36
N ASN A 1118 20.92 -55.82 65.63
CA ASN A 1118 21.14 -57.16 66.16
C ASN A 1118 19.99 -57.55 67.08
N TYR A 1119 19.38 -58.71 66.81
CA TYR A 1119 18.32 -59.30 67.64
C TYR A 1119 18.82 -60.56 68.31
N THR A 1120 19.01 -60.49 69.62
CA THR A 1120 19.54 -61.59 70.43
C THR A 1120 18.65 -61.88 71.62
N SER A 1121 18.67 -63.13 72.06
CA SER A 1121 18.04 -63.56 73.30
C SER A 1121 19.07 -64.20 74.19
N TYR A 1122 18.83 -64.09 75.49
CA TYR A 1122 19.62 -64.73 76.51
C TYR A 1122 18.69 -65.36 77.53
N VAL A 1123 18.96 -66.61 77.92
CA VAL A 1123 18.23 -67.31 78.97
C VAL A 1123 19.22 -67.64 80.09
N SER A 1124 18.82 -67.36 81.33
CA SER A 1124 19.52 -67.82 82.51
C SER A 1124 18.72 -68.91 83.21
N GLY A 1125 19.40 -69.95 83.68
CA GLY A 1125 18.77 -71.15 84.26
C GLY A 1125 18.53 -72.27 83.23
N SER A 1126 17.77 -73.30 83.61
CA SER A 1126 17.54 -74.51 82.81
C SER A 1126 16.32 -74.41 81.89
N GLY A 1127 16.16 -73.29 81.18
CA GLY A 1127 15.06 -73.06 80.23
C GLY A 1127 15.56 -72.83 78.79
N SER A 1128 14.62 -72.71 77.86
CA SER A 1128 14.87 -72.32 76.47
C SER A 1128 13.98 -71.15 76.06
N ILE A 1129 14.47 -70.31 75.16
CA ILE A 1129 13.69 -69.23 74.55
C ILE A 1129 13.57 -69.45 73.06
N SER A 1130 12.38 -69.26 72.54
CA SER A 1130 12.11 -69.26 71.11
C SER A 1130 11.53 -67.91 70.71
N CYS A 1131 12.14 -67.29 69.71
CA CYS A 1131 11.84 -65.94 69.28
C CYS A 1131 11.49 -65.95 67.78
N PRO A 1132 10.32 -65.41 67.38
CA PRO A 1132 9.96 -65.31 65.98
C PRO A 1132 10.74 -64.18 65.28
N ASP A 1133 10.80 -64.25 63.95
CA ASP A 1133 11.27 -63.15 63.10
C ASP A 1133 10.34 -61.93 63.23
N ILE A 1134 10.90 -60.73 63.24
CA ILE A 1134 10.16 -59.49 63.51
C ILE A 1134 10.11 -58.62 62.24
N PRO A 1135 8.92 -58.21 61.76
CA PRO A 1135 8.83 -57.19 60.72
C PRO A 1135 9.13 -55.82 61.34
N ILE A 1136 10.13 -55.11 60.86
CA ILE A 1136 10.45 -53.74 61.31
C ILE A 1136 10.20 -52.75 60.17
N ILE A 1137 9.87 -51.50 60.50
CA ILE A 1137 9.61 -50.46 59.51
C ILE A 1137 10.48 -49.23 59.79
N ALA A 1138 11.24 -48.77 58.80
CA ALA A 1138 11.96 -47.51 58.81
C ALA A 1138 11.13 -46.43 58.09
N ILE A 1139 10.75 -45.37 58.81
CA ILE A 1139 9.86 -44.30 58.34
C ILE A 1139 10.65 -42.99 58.36
N CYS A 1140 10.46 -42.14 57.35
CA CYS A 1140 11.10 -40.81 57.32
C CYS A 1140 10.49 -39.85 58.35
#